data_AF-A0A543IIN7-F1
#
_entry.id   AF-A0A543IIN7-F1
#
_cell.length_a   1.000
_cell.length_b   1.000
_cell.length_c   1.000
_cell.angle_alpha   90.00
_cell.angle_beta   90.00
_cell.angle_gamma   90.00
#
_symmetry.space_group_name_H-M   'P 1'
#
loop_
_entity.id
_entity.type
_entity.pdbx_description
1 polymer ?
#
loop_
_entity_poly.entity_id
_entity_poly.type
_entity_poly.pdbx_seq_one_letter_code
_entity_poly.pdbx_strand_id
1 'polypeptide(L)'
;MRARRLTWPLALATSIALPVSLAAPAAARPPAQSPAASPAVSPSAAPAGPAGACDPTRTAPVYRGKVPSPEKVLGFELGERPVSSAESDRYLETVAAKSERVVSGTLATSAQGRPLKYAIAGRPGLMSKAGLAKVRREAALLRDPRTPDALARQIVRRGVPILWVTGNVHGNEPSGTDAALRVLRDLGDREDCAAEAILQNALVVILPTQNPDGREAGTRQNAYGFDMNRDWFARTQPETDGKLAMLGRYPPALYIDAHEMGGTSYFFPPNADPIYHETPEQAIGWINGLYGAAMAEEFTRRGIDFFNRDVYDLFYQGYGDSVPTTGFHAAGMTFEKGNASPYPEKVEEQYLTQWVTLSAAAGQRQRVLTEWRRMTVDAYEQGKAGKLEPNQIYNPPNQIDRQVPDRKVRHYFLRADDPAKRDEVRTVVRRLQRMGVRVERLVRSLTVPDFKPYGGSEAKTTLPAGTYWITMAQGRKHWIQAMLGEDSYTPFPYFYDVTAWSLPLLANVAGGSSGASLKPRAVPAAPVPAPRPGHEGRAPRLAVLQLSATSSAARESVGWLRHRLDREWRLPFTLLTPADVAAGGLAGVEVLVTPDGPASSAYDALGETGRTALQEWTRGGGRYVGWQGGAQLAARLGLTTATLSEPTSDIPGTLIRAKVDADSPLAADVGGAVWNFTAYDLVMKASGGVAVAYPEADSPDWSVSGFERGASELGGTAAVVDQPAGEGRSVLFAAEPNFRAFTDGTAKLLRNAVLGPDPEREAAPRAGEAAEAARRAAELPSPESPIRVSVRAADAAGAASVLRSVGASWAERRRGGVVHYVIDNPRGLPTDHHPFAGRLPSLLAGAGIDPVAVTLP
;
A
#
# COMPACT_ATOMS: atom_id res chain seq x y z
N MET A 1 -7.48 -53.85 -24.13
CA MET A 1 -7.15 -55.29 -24.10
C MET A 1 -6.12 -55.54 -22.99
N ARG A 2 -6.43 -56.47 -22.06
CA ARG A 2 -5.56 -57.25 -21.13
C ARG A 2 -4.42 -56.49 -20.40
N ALA A 3 -4.45 -56.19 -19.08
CA ALA A 3 -4.61 -56.98 -17.84
C ALA A 3 -3.43 -57.92 -17.46
N ARG A 4 -3.03 -57.82 -16.17
CA ARG A 4 -2.18 -58.69 -15.26
C ARG A 4 -0.77 -58.12 -15.00
N ARG A 5 -0.32 -57.70 -13.79
CA ARG A 5 -0.31 -58.17 -12.37
C ARG A 5 0.45 -59.48 -12.11
N LEU A 6 1.49 -59.43 -11.27
CA LEU A 6 1.98 -60.36 -10.19
C LEU A 6 3.38 -59.85 -9.73
N THR A 7 3.69 -59.33 -8.53
CA THR A 7 3.83 -59.92 -7.15
C THR A 7 4.77 -61.15 -7.13
N TRP A 8 5.78 -61.37 -6.25
CA TRP A 8 6.10 -60.93 -4.88
C TRP A 8 7.49 -61.55 -4.43
N PRO A 9 7.93 -61.69 -3.14
CA PRO A 9 9.16 -61.06 -2.58
C PRO A 9 10.13 -62.05 -1.83
N LEU A 10 10.86 -61.54 -0.80
CA LEU A 10 11.76 -62.15 0.23
C LEU A 10 13.26 -62.21 -0.13
N ALA A 11 14.24 -62.02 0.79
CA ALA A 11 14.27 -61.65 2.20
C ALA A 11 15.72 -61.28 2.64
N LEU A 12 15.78 -60.56 3.77
CA LEU A 12 16.84 -60.29 4.75
C LEU A 12 18.28 -60.84 4.55
N ALA A 13 19.27 -59.96 4.80
CA ALA A 13 20.31 -60.22 5.80
C ALA A 13 20.91 -58.91 6.34
N THR A 14 20.85 -58.77 7.66
CA THR A 14 21.55 -57.81 8.51
C THR A 14 23.05 -58.11 8.58
N SER A 15 23.92 -57.09 8.57
CA SER A 15 25.08 -56.95 9.50
C SER A 15 25.89 -55.66 9.27
N ILE A 16 25.90 -54.82 10.31
CA ILE A 16 27.05 -54.15 10.97
C ILE A 16 28.29 -53.82 10.12
N ALA A 17 28.62 -52.52 9.99
CA ALA A 17 30.00 -51.99 10.14
C ALA A 17 30.01 -50.46 10.26
N LEU A 18 30.73 -49.96 11.28
CA LEU A 18 31.14 -48.57 11.50
C LEU A 18 32.11 -48.08 10.39
N PRO A 19 32.24 -46.75 10.18
CA PRO A 19 33.09 -46.18 9.16
C PRO A 19 34.55 -46.06 9.63
N VAL A 20 35.49 -46.44 8.77
CA VAL A 20 36.90 -46.07 8.87
C VAL A 20 37.25 -45.20 7.68
N SER A 21 37.86 -44.06 8.00
CA SER A 21 38.41 -43.02 7.15
C SER A 21 39.24 -43.52 5.97
N LEU A 22 39.11 -42.86 4.82
CA LEU A 22 40.23 -42.63 3.90
C LEU A 22 40.17 -41.21 3.35
N ALA A 23 41.31 -40.55 3.44
CA ALA A 23 41.54 -39.15 3.18
C ALA A 23 42.08 -38.92 1.76
N ALA A 24 41.65 -37.78 1.19
CA ALA A 24 42.37 -36.83 0.32
C ALA A 24 42.81 -37.32 -1.10
N PRO A 25 43.03 -36.43 -2.09
CA PRO A 25 43.84 -35.21 -1.94
C PRO A 25 43.24 -33.89 -2.47
N ALA A 26 43.74 -32.82 -1.84
CA ALA A 26 43.65 -31.43 -2.27
C ALA A 26 44.58 -31.16 -3.46
N ALA A 27 44.15 -30.26 -4.36
CA ALA A 27 44.99 -29.67 -5.40
C ALA A 27 45.36 -28.22 -5.01
N ALA A 28 46.67 -27.96 -5.02
CA ALA A 28 47.33 -26.76 -4.55
C ALA A 28 47.40 -25.64 -5.61
N ARG A 29 47.41 -24.39 -5.13
CA ARG A 29 47.82 -23.16 -5.84
C ARG A 29 49.31 -23.21 -6.22
N PRO A 30 49.74 -22.63 -7.35
CA PRO A 30 51.15 -22.31 -7.59
C PRO A 30 51.51 -20.87 -7.17
N PRO A 31 52.78 -20.60 -6.80
CA PRO A 31 53.27 -19.30 -6.35
C PRO A 31 53.84 -18.42 -7.47
N ALA A 32 53.98 -17.14 -7.15
CA ALA A 32 54.52 -16.06 -7.99
C ALA A 32 56.02 -16.22 -8.33
N GLN A 33 56.41 -15.73 -9.51
CA GLN A 33 57.79 -15.46 -9.88
C GLN A 33 57.94 -14.00 -10.33
N SER A 34 58.90 -13.31 -9.71
CA SER A 34 59.41 -12.00 -10.13
C SER A 34 60.42 -12.15 -11.29
N PRO A 35 60.63 -11.08 -12.08
CA PRO A 35 61.99 -10.80 -12.51
C PRO A 35 62.41 -9.32 -12.37
N ALA A 36 63.64 -9.18 -11.86
CA ALA A 36 64.73 -8.24 -12.19
C ALA A 36 64.54 -6.70 -12.17
N ALA A 37 65.54 -6.06 -11.55
CA ALA A 37 65.72 -4.62 -11.42
C ALA A 37 66.73 -4.03 -12.44
N SER A 38 66.51 -2.77 -12.86
CA SER A 38 67.49 -1.68 -13.14
C SER A 38 66.83 -0.53 -13.93
N PRO A 39 67.32 0.74 -13.87
CA PRO A 39 67.96 1.49 -12.79
C PRO A 39 67.17 2.78 -12.43
N ALA A 40 67.64 3.49 -11.40
CA ALA A 40 67.07 4.72 -10.87
C ALA A 40 67.08 5.89 -11.87
N VAL A 41 65.95 6.60 -11.97
CA VAL A 41 65.83 7.93 -12.61
C VAL A 41 65.35 8.92 -11.53
N SER A 42 66.12 9.98 -11.32
CA SER A 42 65.79 11.10 -10.42
C SER A 42 64.47 11.78 -10.79
N PRO A 43 63.75 12.41 -9.84
CA PRO A 43 62.41 12.92 -10.08
C PRO A 43 62.47 14.17 -10.96
N SER A 44 61.92 14.08 -12.17
CA SER A 44 61.44 15.25 -12.89
C SER A 44 60.07 15.61 -12.32
N ALA A 45 59.88 16.88 -11.96
CA ALA A 45 58.67 17.41 -11.36
C ALA A 45 57.44 17.04 -12.21
N ALA A 46 56.57 16.20 -11.67
CA ALA A 46 55.27 15.93 -12.25
C ALA A 46 54.41 17.22 -12.18
N PRO A 47 53.65 17.53 -13.23
CA PRO A 47 52.75 18.68 -13.25
C PRO A 47 51.69 18.51 -12.17
N ALA A 48 51.29 19.61 -11.53
CA ALA A 48 50.23 19.65 -10.55
C ALA A 48 49.01 18.83 -11.04
N GLY A 49 48.65 17.80 -10.27
CA GLY A 49 47.46 16.99 -10.54
C GLY A 49 46.18 17.85 -10.53
N PRO A 50 45.10 17.36 -11.16
CA PRO A 50 43.86 18.10 -11.25
C PRO A 50 43.32 18.40 -9.85
N ALA A 51 42.80 19.61 -9.64
CA ALA A 51 42.04 19.99 -8.45
C ALA A 51 41.06 18.86 -8.09
N GLY A 52 41.13 18.36 -6.85
CA GLY A 52 40.44 17.15 -6.41
C GLY A 52 38.95 17.16 -6.76
N ALA A 53 38.46 16.03 -7.30
CA ALA A 53 37.05 15.85 -7.60
C ALA A 53 36.19 16.14 -6.36
N CYS A 54 35.13 16.93 -6.53
CA CYS A 54 34.23 17.30 -5.45
C CYS A 54 33.50 16.07 -4.92
N ASP A 55 33.77 15.69 -3.67
CA ASP A 55 33.09 14.58 -3.02
C ASP A 55 31.85 15.09 -2.27
N PRO A 56 30.65 14.53 -2.51
CA PRO A 56 29.43 15.05 -1.92
C PRO A 56 29.39 14.98 -0.39
N THR A 57 30.15 14.06 0.21
CA THR A 57 30.07 13.74 1.63
C THR A 57 31.34 14.11 2.42
N ARG A 58 32.49 14.25 1.73
CA ARG A 58 33.78 14.65 2.32
C ARG A 58 34.13 16.12 2.11
N THR A 59 33.43 16.81 1.22
CA THR A 59 33.60 18.26 1.05
C THR A 59 33.09 18.98 2.31
N ALA A 60 34.00 19.69 2.98
CA ALA A 60 33.67 20.51 4.14
C ALA A 60 32.62 21.57 3.76
N PRO A 61 31.48 21.66 4.47
CA PRO A 61 30.46 22.67 4.20
C PRO A 61 30.99 24.09 4.32
N VAL A 62 30.75 24.93 3.31
CA VAL A 62 31.02 26.37 3.38
C VAL A 62 29.70 27.11 3.21
N TYR A 63 29.32 27.92 4.20
CA TYR A 63 28.04 28.62 4.23
C TYR A 63 28.19 30.10 3.90
N ARG A 64 27.25 30.63 3.11
CA ARG A 64 27.16 32.06 2.76
C ARG A 64 26.76 32.94 3.95
N GLY A 65 26.17 32.35 4.99
CA GLY A 65 25.74 33.05 6.20
C GLY A 65 24.46 33.88 6.02
N LYS A 66 23.69 33.66 4.94
CA LYS A 66 22.43 34.36 4.71
C LYS A 66 21.27 33.70 5.46
N VAL A 67 21.29 32.37 5.54
CA VAL A 67 20.28 31.58 6.24
C VAL A 67 20.70 31.38 7.71
N PRO A 68 19.87 31.74 8.69
CA PRO A 68 20.17 31.48 10.10
C PRO A 68 20.21 29.98 10.42
N SER A 69 21.04 29.59 11.38
CA SER A 69 21.08 28.21 11.90
C SER A 69 19.75 27.84 12.58
N PRO A 70 19.45 26.53 12.70
CA PRO A 70 18.31 26.06 13.48
C PRO A 70 18.33 26.61 14.91
N GLU A 71 19.48 26.62 15.59
CA GLU A 71 19.58 27.15 16.96
C GLU A 71 19.11 28.61 17.06
N LYS A 72 19.44 29.45 16.08
CA LYS A 72 19.01 30.87 16.06
C LYS A 72 17.50 31.05 15.84
N VAL A 73 16.83 30.09 15.21
CA VAL A 73 15.40 30.20 14.85
C VAL A 73 14.51 29.43 15.82
N LEU A 74 14.95 28.24 16.21
CA LEU A 74 14.21 27.24 16.99
C LEU A 74 14.68 27.17 18.45
N GLY A 75 15.90 27.64 18.75
CA GLY A 75 16.50 27.56 20.08
C GLY A 75 17.28 26.27 20.36
N PHE A 76 17.42 25.39 19.36
CA PHE A 76 18.16 24.12 19.42
C PHE A 76 18.60 23.71 17.99
N GLU A 77 19.60 22.83 17.88
CA GLU A 77 20.05 22.30 16.58
C GLU A 77 19.18 21.11 16.11
N LEU A 78 19.04 20.95 14.80
CA LEU A 78 18.30 19.81 14.22
C LEU A 78 18.99 18.49 14.61
N GLY A 79 18.22 17.54 15.13
CA GLY A 79 18.74 16.28 15.67
C GLY A 79 18.97 16.26 17.17
N GLU A 80 18.85 17.39 17.87
CA GLU A 80 18.85 17.41 19.35
C GLU A 80 17.55 16.80 19.91
N ARG A 81 16.42 17.18 19.31
CA ARG A 81 15.09 16.60 19.55
C ARG A 81 14.22 16.72 18.31
N PRO A 82 13.12 15.96 18.20
CA PRO A 82 12.13 16.16 17.14
C PRO A 82 11.57 17.57 17.13
N VAL A 83 11.51 18.20 15.96
CA VAL A 83 10.71 19.42 15.74
C VAL A 83 9.22 19.08 15.80
N SER A 84 8.39 19.97 16.34
CA SER A 84 6.94 19.94 16.07
C SER A 84 6.64 20.32 14.62
N SER A 85 5.40 20.10 14.15
CA SER A 85 4.96 20.54 12.83
C SER A 85 5.08 22.06 12.67
N ALA A 86 4.76 22.82 13.72
CA ALA A 86 4.88 24.28 13.71
C ALA A 86 6.34 24.76 13.67
N GLU A 87 7.25 24.08 14.36
CA GLU A 87 8.70 24.38 14.31
C GLU A 87 9.29 24.04 12.94
N SER A 88 8.89 22.90 12.36
CA SER A 88 9.25 22.50 10.99
C SER A 88 8.84 23.56 9.97
N ASP A 89 7.57 23.98 10.02
CA ASP A 89 7.02 25.02 9.15
C ASP A 89 7.76 26.35 9.33
N ARG A 90 8.00 26.76 10.57
CA ARG A 90 8.70 28.01 10.91
C ARG A 90 10.12 28.02 10.34
N TYR A 91 10.87 26.92 10.49
CA TYR A 91 12.23 26.87 9.98
C TYR A 91 12.26 26.84 8.45
N LEU A 92 11.41 26.03 7.81
CA LEU A 92 11.27 25.98 6.36
C LEU A 92 11.00 27.36 5.76
N GLU A 93 10.02 28.09 6.29
CA GLU A 93 9.66 29.43 5.81
C GLU A 93 10.79 30.45 6.08
N THR A 94 11.54 30.27 7.17
CA THR A 94 12.72 31.11 7.46
C THR A 94 13.83 30.89 6.42
N VAL A 95 14.13 29.64 6.04
CA VAL A 95 15.10 29.36 4.97
C VAL A 95 14.64 29.98 3.65
N ALA A 96 13.37 29.80 3.29
CA ALA A 96 12.79 30.37 2.06
C ALA A 96 12.85 31.90 2.04
N ALA A 97 12.59 32.56 3.17
CA ALA A 97 12.64 34.02 3.27
C ALA A 97 14.07 34.60 3.22
N LYS A 98 15.08 33.79 3.53
CA LYS A 98 16.49 34.23 3.65
C LYS A 98 17.39 33.76 2.50
N SER A 99 16.88 32.91 1.61
CA SER A 99 17.64 32.39 0.47
C SER A 99 16.94 32.67 -0.86
N GLU A 100 17.67 33.29 -1.78
CA GLU A 100 17.26 33.46 -3.18
C GLU A 100 17.23 32.14 -3.98
N ARG A 101 17.68 31.05 -3.36
CA ARG A 101 17.72 29.69 -3.92
C ARG A 101 16.50 28.84 -3.54
N VAL A 102 15.60 29.39 -2.71
CA VAL A 102 14.49 28.64 -2.13
C VAL A 102 13.18 29.41 -2.29
N VAL A 103 12.12 28.69 -2.67
CA VAL A 103 10.74 29.19 -2.57
C VAL A 103 9.89 28.20 -1.78
N SER A 104 8.95 28.68 -0.98
CA SER A 104 8.05 27.86 -0.18
C SER A 104 6.60 27.93 -0.67
N GLY A 105 5.77 27.02 -0.16
CA GLY A 105 4.32 27.05 -0.33
C GLY A 105 3.60 26.03 0.55
N THR A 106 2.29 25.99 0.43
CA THR A 106 1.43 24.98 1.08
C THR A 106 0.78 24.13 -0.01
N LEU A 107 0.95 22.81 0.04
CA LEU A 107 0.41 21.90 -0.99
C LEU A 107 -1.00 21.39 -0.67
N ALA A 108 -1.36 21.30 0.61
CA ALA A 108 -2.69 20.97 1.11
C ALA A 108 -2.82 21.32 2.59
N THR A 109 -3.99 21.04 3.14
CA THR A 109 -4.26 21.02 4.58
C THR A 109 -4.62 19.61 5.00
N SER A 110 -4.16 19.19 6.18
CA SER A 110 -4.46 17.88 6.77
C SER A 110 -5.94 17.71 7.11
N ALA A 111 -6.30 16.51 7.55
CA ALA A 111 -7.64 16.20 8.06
C ALA A 111 -8.12 17.16 9.16
N GLN A 112 -7.22 17.59 10.07
CA GLN A 112 -7.50 18.59 11.12
C GLN A 112 -7.18 20.03 10.71
N GLY A 113 -6.80 20.26 9.44
CA GLY A 113 -6.60 21.61 8.90
C GLY A 113 -5.20 22.19 9.06
N ARG A 114 -4.19 21.40 9.49
CA ARG A 114 -2.79 21.85 9.55
C ARG A 114 -2.22 21.99 8.14
N PRO A 115 -1.40 23.02 7.85
CA PRO A 115 -0.80 23.17 6.54
C PRO A 115 0.24 22.08 6.27
N LEU A 116 0.29 21.57 5.04
CA LEU A 116 1.39 20.75 4.55
C LEU A 116 2.34 21.67 3.77
N LYS A 117 3.39 22.15 4.43
CA LYS A 117 4.38 23.06 3.85
C LYS A 117 5.41 22.31 3.01
N TYR A 118 5.80 22.92 1.89
CA TYR A 118 6.89 22.45 1.06
C TYR A 118 7.83 23.58 0.70
N ALA A 119 9.07 23.23 0.35
CA ALA A 119 10.04 24.12 -0.25
C ALA A 119 10.53 23.56 -1.59
N ILE A 120 10.98 24.45 -2.47
CA ILE A 120 11.65 24.11 -3.72
C ILE A 120 12.99 24.83 -3.71
N ALA A 121 14.07 24.07 -3.86
CA ALA A 121 15.44 24.58 -3.92
C ALA A 121 16.04 24.37 -5.32
N GLY A 122 16.84 25.33 -5.76
CA GLY A 122 17.60 25.26 -7.01
C GLY A 122 18.38 26.54 -7.27
N ARG A 123 19.15 26.59 -8.36
CA ARG A 123 19.89 27.80 -8.71
C ARG A 123 18.95 29.02 -8.83
N PRO A 124 19.38 30.24 -8.43
CA PRO A 124 18.49 31.41 -8.30
C PRO A 124 17.69 31.74 -9.58
N GLY A 125 18.30 31.56 -10.76
CA GLY A 125 17.63 31.79 -12.04
C GLY A 125 16.40 30.89 -12.30
N LEU A 126 16.27 29.75 -11.62
CA LEU A 126 15.11 28.86 -11.71
C LEU A 126 14.00 29.19 -10.70
N MET A 127 14.30 29.92 -9.63
CA MET A 127 13.36 30.18 -8.53
C MET A 127 12.30 31.24 -8.85
N SER A 128 12.42 31.93 -9.98
CA SER A 128 11.37 32.83 -10.46
C SER A 128 10.12 32.06 -10.90
N LYS A 129 8.94 32.72 -10.90
CA LYS A 129 7.69 32.15 -11.44
C LYS A 129 7.86 31.61 -12.87
N ALA A 130 8.61 32.34 -13.70
CA ALA A 130 8.92 31.94 -15.08
C ALA A 130 9.89 30.75 -15.15
N GLY A 131 10.91 30.71 -14.29
CA GLY A 131 11.84 29.59 -14.18
C GLY A 131 11.14 28.29 -13.79
N LEU A 132 10.33 28.32 -12.74
CA LEU A 132 9.53 27.17 -12.31
C LEU A 132 8.51 26.75 -13.37
N ALA A 133 7.85 27.71 -14.05
CA ALA A 133 6.96 27.39 -15.17
C ALA A 133 7.71 26.71 -16.34
N LYS A 134 8.95 27.13 -16.63
CA LYS A 134 9.80 26.50 -17.64
C LYS A 134 10.15 25.06 -17.26
N VAL A 135 10.60 24.80 -16.03
CA VAL A 135 10.94 23.44 -15.57
C VAL A 135 9.72 22.52 -15.67
N ARG A 136 8.55 22.97 -15.20
CA ARG A 136 7.29 22.21 -15.31
C ARG A 136 6.92 21.88 -16.75
N ARG A 137 7.05 22.85 -17.66
CA ARG A 137 6.78 22.64 -19.10
C ARG A 137 7.75 21.65 -19.72
N GLU A 138 9.04 21.76 -19.40
CA GLU A 138 10.08 20.87 -19.92
C GLU A 138 9.88 19.43 -19.43
N ALA A 139 9.55 19.24 -18.15
CA ALA A 139 9.20 17.93 -17.59
C ALA A 139 7.94 17.34 -18.25
N ALA A 140 6.90 18.14 -18.46
CA ALA A 140 5.68 17.70 -19.15
C ALA A 140 5.97 17.25 -20.60
N LEU A 141 6.84 17.97 -21.32
CA LEU A 141 7.26 17.61 -22.68
C LEU A 141 8.07 16.31 -22.71
N LEU A 142 9.00 16.10 -21.77
CA LEU A 142 9.73 14.82 -21.67
C LEU A 142 8.77 13.65 -21.39
N ARG A 143 7.72 13.89 -20.60
CA ARG A 143 6.66 12.91 -20.27
C ARG A 143 5.50 12.86 -21.27
N ASP A 144 5.58 13.51 -22.43
CA ASP A 144 4.60 13.37 -23.51
C ASP A 144 5.22 12.61 -24.68
N PRO A 145 4.88 11.34 -24.93
CA PRO A 145 5.52 10.54 -25.98
C PRO A 145 5.43 11.18 -27.37
N ARG A 146 4.51 12.13 -27.60
CA ARG A 146 4.35 12.84 -28.88
C ARG A 146 5.34 14.00 -29.09
N THR A 147 6.10 14.39 -28.07
CA THR A 147 7.12 15.44 -28.19
C THR A 147 8.18 15.04 -29.24
N PRO A 148 8.48 15.90 -30.23
CA PRO A 148 9.51 15.60 -31.22
C PRO A 148 10.89 15.33 -30.60
N ASP A 149 11.59 14.32 -31.09
CA ASP A 149 12.87 13.88 -30.51
C ASP A 149 13.95 14.98 -30.49
N ALA A 150 13.98 15.85 -31.50
CA ALA A 150 14.92 16.97 -31.56
C ALA A 150 14.70 17.95 -30.39
N LEU A 151 13.43 18.25 -30.07
CA LEU A 151 13.06 19.08 -28.93
C LEU A 151 13.36 18.37 -27.61
N ALA A 152 13.03 17.08 -27.51
CA ALA A 152 13.35 16.29 -26.31
C ALA A 152 14.87 16.27 -26.03
N ARG A 153 15.71 16.03 -27.04
CA ARG A 153 17.18 16.09 -26.92
C ARG A 153 17.68 17.48 -26.50
N GLN A 154 17.06 18.56 -26.99
CA GLN A 154 17.40 19.91 -26.56
C GLN A 154 17.04 20.14 -25.08
N ILE A 155 15.88 19.65 -24.65
CA ILE A 155 15.46 19.72 -23.24
C ILE A 155 16.42 18.91 -22.37
N VAL A 156 16.75 17.68 -22.73
CA VAL A 156 17.72 16.84 -21.99
C VAL A 156 19.06 17.54 -21.78
N ARG A 157 19.58 18.27 -22.78
CA ARG A 157 20.87 18.97 -22.66
C ARG A 157 20.85 20.15 -21.67
N ARG A 158 19.73 20.85 -21.55
CA ARG A 158 19.63 22.13 -20.82
C ARG A 158 18.74 22.11 -19.57
N GLY A 159 17.86 21.11 -19.48
CA GLY A 159 16.87 20.95 -18.42
C GLY A 159 17.48 20.35 -17.16
N VAL A 160 16.65 20.21 -16.14
CA VAL A 160 17.03 19.60 -14.86
C VAL A 160 15.94 18.58 -14.46
N PRO A 161 16.30 17.43 -13.87
CA PRO A 161 15.35 16.55 -13.21
C PRO A 161 14.77 17.23 -11.98
N ILE A 162 13.59 16.78 -11.58
CA ILE A 162 12.92 17.18 -10.35
C ILE A 162 13.12 16.04 -9.35
N LEU A 163 13.72 16.33 -8.20
CA LEU A 163 14.06 15.36 -7.17
C LEU A 163 13.27 15.68 -5.91
N TRP A 164 12.61 14.69 -5.32
CA TRP A 164 11.79 14.88 -4.13
C TRP A 164 12.43 14.28 -2.89
N VAL A 165 12.42 15.05 -1.80
CA VAL A 165 12.80 14.62 -0.44
C VAL A 165 11.58 14.76 0.44
N THR A 166 11.07 13.65 0.95
CA THR A 166 9.90 13.63 1.81
C THR A 166 10.14 12.75 3.05
N GLY A 167 9.48 13.07 4.15
CA GLY A 167 9.57 12.28 5.38
C GLY A 167 8.32 12.39 6.24
N ASN A 168 8.26 11.56 7.28
CA ASN A 168 7.21 11.60 8.30
C ASN A 168 5.79 11.45 7.68
N VAL A 169 5.65 10.48 6.76
CA VAL A 169 4.34 9.97 6.34
C VAL A 169 3.68 9.21 7.49
N HIS A 170 4.49 8.52 8.30
CA HIS A 170 4.13 8.04 9.62
C HIS A 170 4.51 9.09 10.67
N GLY A 171 3.53 9.57 11.42
CA GLY A 171 3.71 10.71 12.32
C GLY A 171 4.69 10.47 13.48
N ASN A 172 4.80 9.22 13.93
CA ASN A 172 5.70 8.76 15.00
C ASN A 172 7.16 8.50 14.54
N GLU A 173 7.51 8.84 13.30
CA GLU A 173 8.85 8.64 12.71
C GLU A 173 9.49 9.99 12.35
N PRO A 174 10.02 10.74 13.33
CA PRO A 174 10.30 12.16 13.14
C PRO A 174 11.64 12.49 12.46
N SER A 175 12.63 11.59 12.47
CA SER A 175 14.01 11.92 12.05
C SER A 175 14.14 12.34 10.58
N GLY A 176 13.31 11.78 9.69
CA GLY A 176 13.27 12.17 8.28
C GLY A 176 12.91 13.64 8.06
N THR A 177 12.08 14.23 8.93
CA THR A 177 11.72 15.67 8.90
C THR A 177 12.92 16.55 9.20
N ASP A 178 13.64 16.28 10.28
CA ASP A 178 14.80 17.07 10.68
C ASP A 178 15.95 16.96 9.65
N ALA A 179 16.16 15.76 9.11
CA ALA A 179 17.10 15.56 8.01
C ALA A 179 16.72 16.36 6.76
N ALA A 180 15.44 16.37 6.37
CA ALA A 180 14.95 17.13 5.23
C ALA A 180 15.10 18.66 5.43
N LEU A 181 14.89 19.15 6.65
CA LEU A 181 15.13 20.55 7.01
C LEU A 181 16.62 20.92 6.95
N ARG A 182 17.51 20.00 7.33
CA ARG A 182 18.96 20.17 7.17
C ARG A 182 19.36 20.21 5.70
N VAL A 183 18.84 19.29 4.86
CA VAL A 183 19.03 19.34 3.40
C VAL A 183 18.56 20.68 2.82
N LEU A 184 17.41 21.18 3.27
CA LEU A 184 16.88 22.47 2.84
C LEU A 184 17.82 23.65 3.20
N ARG A 185 18.32 23.70 4.44
CA ARG A 185 19.31 24.70 4.87
C ARG A 185 20.56 24.63 4.00
N ASP A 186 21.09 23.43 3.79
CA ASP A 186 22.32 23.20 3.04
C ASP A 186 22.19 23.65 1.59
N LEU A 187 21.10 23.29 0.90
CA LEU A 187 20.83 23.80 -0.45
C LEU A 187 20.57 25.32 -0.46
N GLY A 188 19.99 25.84 0.62
CA GLY A 188 19.69 27.26 0.77
C GLY A 188 20.92 28.13 0.99
N ASP A 189 21.99 27.62 1.59
CA ASP A 189 23.07 28.47 2.12
C ASP A 189 24.49 27.99 1.85
N ARG A 190 24.73 26.71 1.53
CA ARG A 190 26.08 26.23 1.20
C ARG A 190 26.54 26.70 -0.18
N GLU A 191 27.81 27.08 -0.30
CA GLU A 191 28.45 27.51 -1.55
C GLU A 191 29.64 26.63 -1.96
N ASP A 192 29.89 25.55 -1.23
CA ASP A 192 30.87 24.54 -1.66
C ASP A 192 30.39 23.76 -2.89
N CYS A 193 31.34 23.09 -3.53
CA CYS A 193 31.12 22.41 -4.80
C CYS A 193 30.05 21.30 -4.73
N ALA A 194 29.80 20.69 -3.57
CA ALA A 194 28.85 19.59 -3.45
C ALA A 194 27.41 20.14 -3.53
N ALA A 195 27.12 21.20 -2.78
CA ALA A 195 25.84 21.88 -2.83
C ALA A 195 25.61 22.55 -4.20
N GLU A 196 26.62 23.22 -4.76
CA GLU A 196 26.52 23.83 -6.09
C GLU A 196 26.26 22.79 -7.19
N ALA A 197 26.89 21.61 -7.13
CA ALA A 197 26.63 20.55 -8.10
C ALA A 197 25.15 20.14 -8.13
N ILE A 198 24.50 20.02 -6.97
CA ILE A 198 23.05 19.74 -6.88
C ILE A 198 22.25 20.93 -7.44
N LEU A 199 22.51 22.16 -6.98
CA LEU A 199 21.75 23.36 -7.35
C LEU A 199 21.79 23.67 -8.85
N GLN A 200 22.92 23.39 -9.52
CA GLN A 200 23.08 23.61 -10.96
C GLN A 200 22.42 22.52 -11.81
N ASN A 201 22.30 21.30 -11.28
CA ASN A 201 21.89 20.14 -12.05
C ASN A 201 20.50 19.61 -11.71
N ALA A 202 19.85 20.06 -10.65
CA ALA A 202 18.53 19.58 -10.22
C ALA A 202 17.61 20.72 -9.74
N LEU A 203 16.30 20.44 -9.75
CA LEU A 203 15.31 21.15 -8.94
C LEU A 203 14.88 20.22 -7.81
N VAL A 204 15.08 20.60 -6.55
CA VAL A 204 14.76 19.76 -5.40
C VAL A 204 13.47 20.25 -4.75
N VAL A 205 12.50 19.36 -4.55
CA VAL A 205 11.27 19.62 -3.80
C VAL A 205 11.39 18.93 -2.44
N ILE A 206 11.20 19.68 -1.37
CA ILE A 206 11.33 19.20 0.01
C ILE A 206 9.96 19.32 0.70
N LEU A 207 9.45 18.21 1.20
CA LEU A 207 8.24 18.11 2.02
C LEU A 207 8.61 17.46 3.36
N PRO A 208 9.02 18.26 4.38
CA PRO A 208 9.55 17.70 5.62
C PRO A 208 8.54 16.83 6.38
N THR A 209 7.26 17.18 6.32
CA THR A 209 6.19 16.51 7.07
C THR A 209 5.02 16.19 6.14
N GLN A 210 4.80 14.90 5.89
CA GLN A 210 3.68 14.41 5.09
C GLN A 210 2.38 14.24 5.91
N ASN A 211 2.50 13.89 7.20
CA ASN A 211 1.37 13.65 8.10
C ASN A 211 1.48 14.53 9.37
N PRO A 212 1.18 15.84 9.28
CA PRO A 212 1.34 16.75 10.42
C PRO A 212 0.37 16.43 11.57
N ASP A 213 -0.81 15.87 11.28
CA ASP A 213 -1.75 15.48 12.34
C ASP A 213 -1.22 14.30 13.15
N GLY A 214 -0.72 13.26 12.48
CA GLY A 214 -0.07 12.13 13.14
C GLY A 214 1.20 12.55 13.89
N ARG A 215 1.96 13.50 13.34
CA ARG A 215 3.16 14.04 14.01
C ARG A 215 2.84 14.67 15.35
N GLU A 216 1.85 15.58 15.38
CA GLU A 216 1.45 16.23 16.63
C GLU A 216 0.86 15.24 17.64
N ALA A 217 0.20 14.17 17.16
CA ALA A 217 -0.35 13.13 18.01
C ALA A 217 0.69 12.08 18.44
N GLY A 218 1.88 12.05 17.83
CA GLY A 218 2.85 10.97 18.01
C GLY A 218 2.35 9.62 17.51
N THR A 219 1.47 9.59 16.51
CA THR A 219 0.87 8.38 15.95
C THR A 219 1.36 8.10 14.53
N ARG A 220 1.45 6.82 14.17
CA ARG A 220 1.74 6.41 12.78
C ARG A 220 0.70 6.96 11.81
N GLN A 221 -0.57 6.73 12.13
CA GLN A 221 -1.70 7.12 11.32
C GLN A 221 -2.02 8.63 11.42
N ASN A 222 -2.84 9.15 10.49
CA ASN A 222 -3.39 10.50 10.58
C ASN A 222 -4.54 10.59 11.62
N ALA A 223 -5.20 11.75 11.72
CA ALA A 223 -6.31 11.98 12.67
C ALA A 223 -7.55 11.07 12.47
N TYR A 224 -7.69 10.47 11.29
CA TYR A 224 -8.73 9.50 10.98
C TYR A 224 -8.24 8.05 11.09
N GLY A 225 -7.06 7.78 11.66
CA GLY A 225 -6.57 6.41 11.76
C GLY A 225 -6.15 5.78 10.43
N PHE A 226 -5.88 6.58 9.39
CA PHE A 226 -5.34 6.08 8.12
C PHE A 226 -3.83 5.98 8.20
N ASP A 227 -3.29 4.81 7.86
CA ASP A 227 -1.89 4.70 7.44
C ASP A 227 -1.72 5.42 6.10
N MET A 228 -1.01 6.54 6.15
CA MET A 228 -0.81 7.41 4.99
C MET A 228 0.09 6.79 3.92
N ASN A 229 0.86 5.75 4.26
CA ASN A 229 1.65 4.96 3.33
C ASN A 229 0.87 3.74 2.80
N ARG A 230 -0.47 3.78 2.86
CA ARG A 230 -1.40 2.79 2.27
C ARG A 230 -2.52 3.40 1.42
N ASP A 231 -2.62 4.72 1.37
CA ASP A 231 -3.71 5.47 0.71
C ASP A 231 -3.37 5.94 -0.73
N TRP A 232 -2.13 5.79 -1.20
CA TRP A 232 -1.63 6.54 -2.36
C TRP A 232 -2.46 6.39 -3.66
N PHE A 233 -2.77 5.18 -4.13
CA PHE A 233 -3.61 5.04 -5.33
C PHE A 233 -5.07 5.47 -5.10
N ALA A 234 -5.60 5.20 -3.91
CA ALA A 234 -6.99 5.44 -3.55
C ALA A 234 -7.29 6.93 -3.39
N ARG A 235 -6.30 7.66 -2.86
CA ARG A 235 -6.29 9.10 -2.70
C ARG A 235 -7.53 9.59 -1.93
N THR A 236 -7.80 8.95 -0.80
CA THR A 236 -8.97 9.26 0.04
C THR A 236 -8.67 10.39 1.01
N GLN A 237 -7.41 10.51 1.47
CA GLN A 237 -7.02 11.49 2.47
C GLN A 237 -6.52 12.81 1.82
N PRO A 238 -6.82 13.98 2.41
CA PRO A 238 -6.44 15.27 1.85
C PRO A 238 -4.92 15.47 1.73
N GLU A 239 -4.13 14.86 2.63
CA GLU A 239 -2.67 14.88 2.60
C GLU A 239 -2.14 14.17 1.34
N THR A 240 -2.61 12.95 1.08
CA THR A 240 -2.29 12.17 -0.15
C THR A 240 -2.77 12.91 -1.39
N ASP A 241 -3.98 13.47 -1.33
CA ASP A 241 -4.61 14.15 -2.44
C ASP A 241 -3.83 15.37 -2.92
N GLY A 242 -3.42 16.22 -1.96
CA GLY A 242 -2.56 17.37 -2.19
C GLY A 242 -1.20 16.98 -2.71
N LYS A 243 -0.58 15.97 -2.10
CA LYS A 243 0.74 15.45 -2.47
C LYS A 243 0.75 14.98 -3.93
N LEU A 244 -0.22 14.17 -4.35
CA LEU A 244 -0.32 13.70 -5.73
C LEU A 244 -0.66 14.83 -6.72
N ALA A 245 -1.43 15.83 -6.31
CA ALA A 245 -1.64 17.04 -7.13
C ALA A 245 -0.32 17.81 -7.34
N MET A 246 0.51 17.92 -6.29
CA MET A 246 1.82 18.57 -6.36
C MET A 246 2.82 17.75 -7.18
N LEU A 247 2.82 16.42 -7.09
CA LEU A 247 3.59 15.55 -7.99
C LEU A 247 3.14 15.70 -9.45
N GLY A 248 1.84 15.88 -9.71
CA GLY A 248 1.36 16.24 -11.04
C GLY A 248 1.94 17.56 -11.58
N ARG A 249 2.16 18.53 -10.68
CA ARG A 249 2.74 19.84 -11.01
C ARG A 249 4.26 19.81 -11.16
N TYR A 250 4.96 19.04 -10.33
CA TYR A 250 6.41 18.86 -10.32
C TYR A 250 6.75 17.36 -10.34
N PRO A 251 6.61 16.72 -11.50
CA PRO A 251 6.72 15.26 -11.60
C PRO A 251 8.14 14.77 -11.28
N PRO A 252 8.30 13.82 -10.35
CA PRO A 252 9.61 13.36 -9.90
C PRO A 252 10.32 12.52 -10.97
N ALA A 253 11.64 12.66 -11.03
CA ALA A 253 12.55 11.62 -11.52
C ALA A 253 13.08 10.75 -10.36
N LEU A 254 13.14 11.31 -9.15
CA LEU A 254 13.46 10.65 -7.88
C LEU A 254 12.42 11.07 -6.84
N TYR A 255 11.97 10.13 -6.03
CA TYR A 255 11.11 10.38 -4.88
C TYR A 255 11.63 9.60 -3.66
N ILE A 256 12.12 10.31 -2.65
CA ILE A 256 12.54 9.74 -1.37
C ILE A 256 11.37 9.81 -0.38
N ASP A 257 11.02 8.67 0.21
CA ASP A 257 10.10 8.53 1.34
C ASP A 257 10.90 8.06 2.58
N ALA A 258 11.16 8.98 3.50
CA ALA A 258 11.96 8.70 4.69
C ALA A 258 11.09 8.28 5.89
N HIS A 259 11.40 7.10 6.41
CA HIS A 259 10.71 6.36 7.46
C HIS A 259 11.67 5.93 8.60
N GLU A 260 11.08 5.42 9.67
CA GLU A 260 11.79 4.67 10.70
C GLU A 260 11.17 3.30 10.94
N MET A 261 12.01 2.32 11.27
CA MET A 261 11.60 0.94 11.58
C MET A 261 12.15 0.51 12.94
N GLY A 262 11.81 -0.69 13.41
CA GLY A 262 12.40 -1.29 14.61
C GLY A 262 13.90 -1.61 14.46
N GLY A 263 14.63 -1.61 15.58
CA GLY A 263 16.06 -1.93 15.60
C GLY A 263 16.96 -0.71 15.41
N THR A 264 18.22 -0.92 15.00
CA THR A 264 19.25 0.12 14.88
C THR A 264 19.83 0.26 13.47
N SER A 265 19.66 -0.76 12.62
CA SER A 265 20.19 -0.79 11.25
C SER A 265 19.45 0.20 10.34
N TYR A 266 19.92 0.34 9.10
CA TYR A 266 19.30 1.16 8.08
C TYR A 266 18.88 0.30 6.87
N PHE A 267 17.69 0.52 6.32
CA PHE A 267 17.32 -0.03 5.02
C PHE A 267 17.19 1.05 3.96
N PHE A 268 17.73 0.75 2.78
CA PHE A 268 17.44 1.44 1.54
C PHE A 268 17.43 0.41 0.40
N PRO A 269 16.69 0.67 -0.70
CA PRO A 269 16.64 -0.22 -1.84
C PRO A 269 18.03 -0.55 -2.39
N PRO A 270 18.27 -1.79 -2.85
CA PRO A 270 17.29 -2.64 -3.54
C PRO A 270 16.16 -3.25 -2.68
N ASN A 271 14.93 -3.18 -3.19
CA ASN A 271 13.73 -3.74 -2.56
C ASN A 271 13.74 -5.27 -2.54
N ALA A 272 12.87 -5.84 -1.72
CA ALA A 272 12.46 -7.23 -1.81
C ALA A 272 11.62 -7.46 -3.07
N ASP A 273 11.66 -8.67 -3.63
CA ASP A 273 10.56 -9.18 -4.45
C ASP A 273 9.30 -9.31 -3.54
N PRO A 274 8.05 -9.20 -4.06
CA PRO A 274 7.69 -8.83 -5.43
C PRO A 274 7.88 -7.35 -5.77
N ILE A 275 8.15 -7.09 -7.05
CA ILE A 275 7.99 -5.77 -7.66
C ILE A 275 6.80 -5.84 -8.62
N TYR A 276 5.96 -4.81 -8.65
CA TYR A 276 4.80 -4.81 -9.55
C TYR A 276 5.24 -4.88 -11.00
N HIS A 277 4.67 -5.82 -11.76
CA HIS A 277 5.15 -6.19 -13.11
C HIS A 277 5.16 -5.04 -14.13
N GLU A 278 4.33 -4.01 -13.96
CA GLU A 278 4.33 -2.82 -14.83
C GLU A 278 5.29 -1.72 -14.38
N THR A 279 6.15 -2.01 -13.40
CA THR A 279 7.22 -1.09 -13.02
C THR A 279 8.27 -1.04 -14.13
N PRO A 280 8.64 0.15 -14.65
CA PRO A 280 9.65 0.23 -15.70
C PRO A 280 11.02 -0.30 -15.22
N GLU A 281 11.63 -1.21 -15.98
CA GLU A 281 12.95 -1.79 -15.65
C GLU A 281 14.04 -0.75 -15.47
N GLN A 282 13.99 0.35 -16.21
CA GLN A 282 14.97 1.43 -16.07
C GLN A 282 14.82 2.15 -14.73
N ALA A 283 13.61 2.25 -14.16
CA ALA A 283 13.42 2.78 -12.82
C ALA A 283 14.02 1.84 -11.77
N ILE A 284 13.83 0.52 -11.90
CA ILE A 284 14.50 -0.48 -11.04
C ILE A 284 16.03 -0.40 -11.18
N GLY A 285 16.51 -0.20 -12.41
CA GLY A 285 17.93 0.04 -12.68
C GLY A 285 18.49 1.28 -11.97
N TRP A 286 17.71 2.36 -11.86
CA TRP A 286 18.07 3.53 -11.06
C TRP A 286 18.08 3.23 -9.57
N ILE A 287 17.00 2.64 -9.07
CA ILE A 287 16.83 2.28 -7.66
C ILE A 287 18.03 1.44 -7.20
N ASN A 288 18.37 0.39 -7.95
CA ASN A 288 19.42 -0.55 -7.55
C ASN A 288 20.83 -0.05 -7.89
N GLY A 289 21.03 0.40 -9.12
CA GLY A 289 22.38 0.61 -9.69
C GLY A 289 22.87 2.06 -9.65
N LEU A 290 21.99 3.04 -9.45
CA LEU A 290 22.38 4.45 -9.31
C LEU A 290 22.30 4.91 -7.86
N TYR A 291 21.13 4.76 -7.23
CA TYR A 291 20.87 5.30 -5.90
C TYR A 291 21.31 4.33 -4.80
N GLY A 292 20.81 3.09 -4.84
CA GLY A 292 21.16 2.04 -3.88
C GLY A 292 22.66 1.77 -3.82
N ALA A 293 23.32 1.67 -4.99
CA ALA A 293 24.77 1.49 -5.06
C ALA A 293 25.56 2.64 -4.41
N ALA A 294 25.16 3.90 -4.64
CA ALA A 294 25.83 5.06 -4.06
C ALA A 294 25.68 5.11 -2.53
N MET A 295 24.51 4.76 -2.01
CA MET A 295 24.28 4.67 -0.56
C MET A 295 25.05 3.51 0.06
N ALA A 296 25.04 2.32 -0.56
CA ALA A 296 25.79 1.16 -0.09
C ALA A 296 27.30 1.42 -0.02
N GLU A 297 27.85 2.11 -1.02
CA GLU A 297 29.26 2.53 -1.02
C GLU A 297 29.55 3.45 0.18
N GLU A 298 28.72 4.47 0.38
CA GLU A 298 28.93 5.46 1.44
C GLU A 298 28.74 4.88 2.85
N PHE A 299 27.71 4.04 3.05
CA PHE A 299 27.46 3.38 4.33
C PHE A 299 28.58 2.41 4.68
N THR A 300 29.03 1.60 3.70
CA THR A 300 30.19 0.72 3.85
C THR A 300 31.44 1.51 4.23
N ARG A 301 31.68 2.64 3.55
CA ARG A 301 32.83 3.51 3.82
C ARG A 301 32.83 4.10 5.23
N ARG A 302 31.64 4.40 5.78
CA ARG A 302 31.48 4.93 7.14
C ARG A 302 31.35 3.85 8.23
N GLY A 303 31.21 2.59 7.85
CA GLY A 303 30.92 1.50 8.79
C GLY A 303 29.53 1.59 9.41
N ILE A 304 28.57 2.18 8.70
CA ILE A 304 27.17 2.24 9.12
C ILE A 304 26.49 0.94 8.69
N ASP A 305 25.83 0.27 9.62
CA ASP A 305 25.12 -0.99 9.35
C ASP A 305 23.87 -0.75 8.50
N PHE A 306 23.70 -1.58 7.47
CA PHE A 306 22.54 -1.52 6.59
C PHE A 306 22.17 -2.89 6.01
N PHE A 307 20.94 -3.02 5.55
CA PHE A 307 20.47 -4.18 4.78
C PHE A 307 19.63 -3.76 3.56
N ASN A 308 19.46 -4.69 2.63
CA ASN A 308 18.64 -4.57 1.42
C ASN A 308 18.09 -5.94 1.02
N ARG A 309 17.14 -5.98 0.06
CA ARG A 309 16.55 -7.21 -0.54
C ARG A 309 15.81 -8.15 0.42
N ASP A 310 15.37 -7.65 1.57
CA ASP A 310 14.78 -8.48 2.63
C ASP A 310 13.27 -8.24 2.78
N VAL A 311 12.88 -7.22 3.56
CA VAL A 311 11.50 -7.05 4.05
C VAL A 311 10.59 -6.22 3.12
N TYR A 312 11.12 -5.12 2.57
CA TYR A 312 10.29 -4.08 1.93
C TYR A 312 10.22 -4.28 0.42
N ASP A 313 9.03 -4.63 -0.08
CA ASP A 313 8.76 -4.88 -1.50
C ASP A 313 8.39 -3.59 -2.27
N LEU A 314 8.14 -3.69 -3.59
CA LEU A 314 7.68 -2.58 -4.44
C LEU A 314 6.46 -3.02 -5.28
N PHE A 315 5.52 -3.73 -4.65
CA PHE A 315 4.39 -4.37 -5.32
C PHE A 315 3.10 -3.57 -5.21
N TYR A 316 2.67 -3.25 -3.99
CA TYR A 316 1.36 -2.66 -3.77
C TYR A 316 1.33 -1.16 -4.10
N GLN A 317 0.35 -0.74 -4.90
CA GLN A 317 0.15 0.66 -5.28
C GLN A 317 -0.42 1.55 -4.16
N GLY A 318 -0.42 1.07 -2.91
CA GLY A 318 -0.68 1.91 -1.74
C GLY A 318 0.54 2.64 -1.20
N TYR A 319 1.75 2.24 -1.59
CA TYR A 319 3.00 2.80 -1.04
C TYR A 319 3.45 4.08 -1.74
N GLY A 320 4.19 4.89 -1.00
CA GLY A 320 4.76 6.14 -1.44
C GLY A 320 5.95 6.05 -2.35
N ASP A 321 6.60 4.90 -2.46
CA ASP A 321 7.61 4.62 -3.48
C ASP A 321 7.00 4.00 -4.76
N SER A 322 6.00 3.14 -4.62
CA SER A 322 5.36 2.40 -5.71
C SER A 322 4.58 3.32 -6.65
N VAL A 323 3.83 4.30 -6.12
CA VAL A 323 3.01 5.21 -6.95
C VAL A 323 3.86 6.22 -7.74
N PRO A 324 4.89 6.89 -7.19
CA PRO A 324 5.84 7.66 -7.98
C PRO A 324 6.54 6.83 -9.06
N THR A 325 6.91 5.59 -8.74
CA THR A 325 7.57 4.70 -9.69
C THR A 325 6.65 4.36 -10.87
N THR A 326 5.47 3.82 -10.61
CA THR A 326 4.52 3.37 -11.65
C THR A 326 3.83 4.54 -12.36
N GLY A 327 3.44 5.57 -11.61
CA GLY A 327 2.66 6.71 -12.10
C GLY A 327 3.49 7.84 -12.73
N PHE A 328 4.77 7.95 -12.34
CA PHE A 328 5.65 9.04 -12.77
C PHE A 328 6.95 8.58 -13.44
N HIS A 329 7.22 7.27 -13.48
CA HIS A 329 8.48 6.69 -13.94
C HIS A 329 9.68 7.25 -13.16
N ALA A 330 9.48 7.51 -11.88
CA ALA A 330 10.54 7.93 -10.97
C ALA A 330 11.27 6.72 -10.39
N ALA A 331 12.45 6.94 -9.81
CA ALA A 331 12.92 6.06 -8.75
C ALA A 331 12.20 6.44 -7.45
N GLY A 332 11.18 5.68 -7.06
CA GLY A 332 10.62 5.75 -5.70
C GLY A 332 11.51 4.98 -4.73
N MET A 333 11.87 5.58 -3.61
CA MET A 333 12.84 5.05 -2.65
C MET A 333 12.29 5.16 -1.24
N THR A 334 11.97 4.03 -0.61
CA THR A 334 11.68 3.96 0.83
C THR A 334 12.98 3.85 1.62
N PHE A 335 13.19 4.72 2.61
CA PHE A 335 14.34 4.67 3.51
C PHE A 335 13.89 4.41 4.94
N GLU A 336 14.46 3.42 5.61
CA GLU A 336 13.98 2.95 6.92
C GLU A 336 15.12 3.00 7.93
N LYS A 337 15.12 3.99 8.83
CA LYS A 337 16.12 4.09 9.91
C LYS A 337 15.64 3.38 11.17
N GLY A 338 16.47 2.55 11.77
CA GLY A 338 16.22 1.94 13.08
C GLY A 338 15.89 2.96 14.18
N ASN A 339 14.70 2.85 14.77
CA ASN A 339 14.12 3.77 15.73
C ASN A 339 14.76 3.67 17.13
N ALA A 340 15.51 2.59 17.40
CA ALA A 340 16.24 2.39 18.65
C ALA A 340 17.59 3.10 18.68
N SER A 341 18.06 3.64 17.54
CA SER A 341 19.25 4.48 17.49
C SER A 341 19.02 5.83 18.20
N PRO A 342 20.07 6.43 18.81
CA PRO A 342 20.00 7.79 19.35
C PRO A 342 19.48 8.79 18.32
N TYR A 343 18.66 9.75 18.75
CA TYR A 343 18.01 10.69 17.83
C TYR A 343 18.96 11.46 16.90
N PRO A 344 20.12 11.99 17.38
CA PRO A 344 21.08 12.67 16.50
C PRO A 344 21.64 11.75 15.41
N GLU A 345 21.88 10.48 15.72
CA GLU A 345 22.35 9.47 14.75
C GLU A 345 21.29 9.23 13.67
N LYS A 346 20.02 9.08 14.07
CA LYS A 346 18.90 8.91 13.12
C LYS A 346 18.84 10.07 12.12
N VAL A 347 18.97 11.30 12.60
CA VAL A 347 18.94 12.49 11.75
C VAL A 347 20.17 12.59 10.84
N GLU A 348 21.37 12.28 11.33
CA GLU A 348 22.59 12.29 10.50
C GLU A 348 22.53 11.24 9.38
N GLU A 349 22.09 10.02 9.66
CA GLU A 349 22.01 8.97 8.66
C GLU A 349 20.88 9.20 7.64
N GLN A 350 19.74 9.73 8.08
CA GLN A 350 18.68 10.20 7.17
C GLN A 350 19.16 11.35 6.28
N TYR A 351 19.91 12.30 6.84
CA TYR A 351 20.52 13.37 6.06
C TYR A 351 21.50 12.81 5.02
N LEU A 352 22.32 11.84 5.43
CA LEU A 352 23.32 11.21 4.56
C LEU A 352 22.69 10.54 3.34
N THR A 353 21.65 9.71 3.52
CA THR A 353 20.98 9.04 2.41
C THR A 353 20.30 10.03 1.47
N GLN A 354 19.62 11.04 2.01
CA GLN A 354 19.01 12.11 1.21
C GLN A 354 20.07 12.86 0.38
N TRP A 355 21.18 13.27 1.00
CA TRP A 355 22.23 14.05 0.36
C TRP A 355 22.99 13.25 -0.72
N VAL A 356 23.32 11.99 -0.44
CA VAL A 356 23.99 11.08 -1.39
C VAL A 356 23.10 10.83 -2.61
N THR A 357 21.82 10.58 -2.39
CA THR A 357 20.86 10.28 -3.47
C THR A 357 20.65 11.50 -4.38
N LEU A 358 20.52 12.70 -3.80
CA LEU A 358 20.46 13.95 -4.57
C LEU A 358 21.73 14.18 -5.38
N SER A 359 22.89 13.94 -4.78
CA SER A 359 24.20 14.09 -5.44
C SER A 359 24.38 13.12 -6.61
N ALA A 360 23.97 11.86 -6.45
CA ALA A 360 24.03 10.84 -7.50
C ALA A 360 23.17 11.23 -8.72
N ALA A 361 21.94 11.72 -8.49
CA ALA A 361 21.07 12.21 -9.55
C ALA A 361 21.68 13.43 -10.27
N ALA A 362 22.19 14.39 -9.50
CA ALA A 362 22.80 15.62 -10.03
C ALA A 362 24.02 15.32 -10.90
N GLY A 363 24.88 14.38 -10.46
CA GLY A 363 26.05 13.92 -11.22
C GLY A 363 25.70 13.20 -12.53
N GLN A 364 24.49 12.63 -12.64
CA GLN A 364 24.03 11.90 -13.83
C GLN A 364 22.83 12.56 -14.53
N ARG A 365 22.67 13.88 -14.39
CA ARG A 365 21.54 14.68 -14.93
C ARG A 365 21.09 14.30 -16.34
N GLN A 366 22.02 14.22 -17.29
CA GLN A 366 21.67 13.94 -18.70
C GLN A 366 21.17 12.51 -18.88
N ARG A 367 21.77 11.53 -18.19
CA ARG A 367 21.33 10.14 -18.21
C ARG A 367 19.91 10.04 -17.64
N VAL A 368 19.69 10.59 -16.45
CA VAL A 368 18.37 10.59 -15.78
C VAL A 368 17.29 11.16 -16.70
N LEU A 369 17.50 12.34 -17.29
CA LEU A 369 16.51 12.96 -18.19
C LEU A 369 16.29 12.15 -19.50
N THR A 370 17.34 11.54 -20.03
CA THR A 370 17.27 10.72 -21.26
C THR A 370 16.46 9.45 -21.02
N GLU A 371 16.79 8.73 -19.95
CA GLU A 371 16.12 7.47 -19.59
C GLU A 371 14.68 7.72 -19.11
N TRP A 372 14.41 8.82 -18.41
CA TRP A 372 13.04 9.23 -18.04
C TRP A 372 12.12 9.42 -19.26
N ARG A 373 12.65 10.10 -20.28
CA ARG A 373 11.99 10.26 -21.58
C ARG A 373 11.74 8.91 -22.22
N ARG A 374 12.75 8.04 -22.24
CA ARG A 374 12.68 6.72 -22.86
C ARG A 374 11.58 5.87 -22.24
N MET A 375 11.51 5.76 -20.90
CA MET A 375 10.44 5.02 -20.21
C MET A 375 9.04 5.46 -20.64
N THR A 376 8.84 6.77 -20.83
CA THR A 376 7.54 7.30 -21.29
C THR A 376 7.22 6.90 -22.74
N VAL A 377 8.21 6.90 -23.63
CA VAL A 377 8.04 6.49 -25.03
C VAL A 377 7.81 4.99 -25.13
N ASP A 378 8.58 4.20 -24.39
CA ASP A 378 8.45 2.74 -24.33
C ASP A 378 7.05 2.35 -23.83
N ALA A 379 6.57 2.98 -22.74
CA ALA A 379 5.21 2.79 -22.22
C ALA A 379 4.12 3.05 -23.28
N TYR A 380 4.27 4.11 -24.09
CA TYR A 380 3.33 4.44 -25.17
C TYR A 380 3.33 3.38 -26.28
N GLU A 381 4.52 2.94 -26.72
CA GLU A 381 4.64 1.92 -27.76
C GLU A 381 4.14 0.55 -27.29
N GLN A 382 4.43 0.16 -26.04
CA GLN A 382 3.84 -1.01 -25.40
C GLN A 382 2.30 -0.93 -25.37
N GLY A 383 1.75 0.22 -24.99
CA GLY A 383 0.32 0.45 -24.96
C GLY A 383 -0.36 0.35 -26.33
N LYS A 384 0.30 0.82 -27.39
CA LYS A 384 -0.15 0.60 -28.79
C LYS A 384 -0.09 -0.87 -29.17
N ALA A 385 0.99 -1.55 -28.81
CA ALA A 385 1.18 -2.98 -29.07
C ALA A 385 0.21 -3.85 -28.26
N GLY A 386 -0.33 -3.33 -27.15
CA GLY A 386 -1.10 -4.06 -26.17
C GLY A 386 -0.26 -4.97 -25.30
N LYS A 387 1.03 -4.68 -25.14
CA LYS A 387 2.00 -5.51 -24.40
C LYS A 387 1.91 -5.21 -22.91
N LEU A 388 1.64 -6.22 -22.09
CA LEU A 388 1.87 -6.18 -20.66
C LEU A 388 3.33 -6.56 -20.36
N GLU A 389 3.91 -5.97 -19.33
CA GLU A 389 5.24 -6.39 -18.86
C GLU A 389 5.11 -7.66 -18.00
N PRO A 390 6.09 -8.59 -18.06
CA PRO A 390 6.04 -9.82 -17.28
C PRO A 390 6.45 -9.59 -15.81
N ASN A 391 6.10 -10.53 -14.93
CA ASN A 391 6.74 -10.66 -13.64
C ASN A 391 8.23 -11.00 -13.80
N GLN A 392 9.05 -10.48 -12.90
CA GLN A 392 10.51 -10.64 -12.87
C GLN A 392 10.98 -11.15 -11.51
N ILE A 393 12.23 -11.60 -11.46
CA ILE A 393 12.93 -11.97 -10.21
C ILE A 393 14.08 -10.99 -10.01
N TYR A 394 14.06 -10.27 -8.91
CA TYR A 394 15.14 -9.36 -8.53
C TYR A 394 16.01 -9.91 -7.41
N ASN A 395 15.50 -10.88 -6.64
CA ASN A 395 16.17 -11.52 -5.53
C ASN A 395 16.29 -13.04 -5.73
N PRO A 396 17.40 -13.52 -6.33
CA PRO A 396 17.67 -14.96 -6.39
C PRO A 396 17.72 -15.56 -4.97
N PRO A 397 17.14 -16.77 -4.73
CA PRO A 397 16.71 -17.76 -5.72
C PRO A 397 15.19 -17.83 -5.97
N ASN A 398 14.44 -16.73 -5.78
CA ASN A 398 12.98 -16.72 -5.94
C ASN A 398 12.50 -17.33 -7.27
N GLN A 399 11.28 -17.88 -7.26
CA GLN A 399 10.62 -18.48 -8.43
C GLN A 399 9.23 -17.88 -8.63
N ILE A 400 8.86 -17.63 -9.88
CA ILE A 400 7.55 -17.06 -10.21
C ILE A 400 6.49 -18.17 -10.20
N ASP A 401 5.57 -18.10 -9.24
CA ASP A 401 4.41 -19.00 -9.14
C ASP A 401 3.34 -18.66 -10.18
N ARG A 402 3.09 -17.35 -10.36
CA ARG A 402 2.06 -16.83 -11.25
C ARG A 402 2.65 -15.80 -12.20
N GLN A 403 2.76 -16.17 -13.48
CA GLN A 403 3.24 -15.26 -14.51
C GLN A 403 2.07 -14.46 -15.11
N VAL A 404 2.35 -13.22 -15.51
CA VAL A 404 1.45 -12.37 -16.28
C VAL A 404 1.12 -13.10 -17.60
N PRO A 405 -0.18 -13.28 -17.94
CA PRO A 405 -0.56 -14.00 -19.15
C PRO A 405 -0.15 -13.23 -20.42
N ASP A 406 0.19 -13.96 -21.48
CA ASP A 406 0.44 -13.40 -22.82
C ASP A 406 -0.89 -13.00 -23.50
N ARG A 407 -1.56 -12.02 -22.92
CA ARG A 407 -2.81 -11.43 -23.41
C ARG A 407 -2.58 -9.99 -23.80
N LYS A 408 -3.11 -9.60 -24.97
CA LYS A 408 -3.05 -8.21 -25.42
C LYS A 408 -4.09 -7.35 -24.72
N VAL A 409 -3.67 -6.19 -24.23
CA VAL A 409 -4.57 -5.18 -23.65
C VAL A 409 -4.27 -3.80 -24.25
N ARG A 410 -5.14 -3.33 -25.15
CA ARG A 410 -5.01 -2.02 -25.82
C ARG A 410 -6.02 -1.00 -25.33
N HIS A 411 -7.14 -1.47 -24.79
CA HIS A 411 -8.28 -0.64 -24.42
C HIS A 411 -8.91 -1.13 -23.13
N TYR A 412 -9.25 -0.17 -22.27
CA TYR A 412 -10.17 -0.35 -21.14
C TYR A 412 -11.45 0.42 -21.38
N PHE A 413 -12.55 -0.10 -20.85
CA PHE A 413 -13.86 0.50 -20.93
C PHE A 413 -14.54 0.49 -19.56
N LEU A 414 -15.16 1.62 -19.20
CA LEU A 414 -16.03 1.72 -18.01
C LEU A 414 -17.44 2.07 -18.48
N ARG A 415 -18.38 1.19 -18.17
CA ARG A 415 -19.79 1.39 -18.51
C ARG A 415 -20.37 2.51 -17.66
N ALA A 416 -21.28 3.27 -18.26
CA ALA A 416 -21.90 4.44 -17.65
C ALA A 416 -23.41 4.49 -17.95
N ASP A 417 -23.95 3.37 -18.41
CA ASP A 417 -25.35 3.18 -18.80
C ASP A 417 -26.22 2.65 -17.66
N ASP A 418 -25.63 2.30 -16.52
CA ASP A 418 -26.33 2.05 -15.26
C ASP A 418 -26.36 3.34 -14.41
N PRO A 419 -27.54 3.98 -14.24
CA PRO A 419 -27.68 5.17 -13.42
C PRO A 419 -27.31 4.96 -11.95
N ALA A 420 -27.52 3.76 -11.41
CA ALA A 420 -27.25 3.43 -10.01
C ALA A 420 -25.74 3.42 -9.69
N LYS A 421 -24.90 3.30 -10.74
CA LYS A 421 -23.43 3.27 -10.67
C LYS A 421 -22.75 4.56 -11.10
N ARG A 422 -23.53 5.61 -11.35
CA ARG A 422 -23.03 6.86 -11.94
C ARG A 422 -21.91 7.47 -11.11
N ASP A 423 -22.05 7.48 -9.79
CA ASP A 423 -21.13 8.21 -8.92
C ASP A 423 -19.82 7.42 -8.71
N GLU A 424 -19.89 6.09 -8.64
CA GLU A 424 -18.74 5.18 -8.59
C GLU A 424 -17.92 5.24 -9.88
N VAL A 425 -18.58 5.20 -11.05
CA VAL A 425 -17.91 5.39 -12.36
C VAL A 425 -17.20 6.74 -12.41
N ARG A 426 -17.86 7.81 -11.93
CA ARG A 426 -17.27 9.16 -11.89
C ARG A 426 -16.08 9.22 -10.95
N THR A 427 -16.11 8.53 -9.80
CA THR A 427 -14.97 8.43 -8.87
C THR A 427 -13.77 7.77 -9.55
N VAL A 428 -13.95 6.64 -10.23
CA VAL A 428 -12.87 5.96 -10.98
C VAL A 428 -12.31 6.89 -12.07
N VAL A 429 -13.17 7.48 -12.90
CA VAL A 429 -12.74 8.41 -13.97
C VAL A 429 -12.01 9.62 -13.39
N ARG A 430 -12.47 10.17 -12.27
CA ARG A 430 -11.81 11.29 -11.59
C ARG A 430 -10.41 10.90 -11.10
N ARG A 431 -10.25 9.75 -10.44
CA ARG A 431 -8.95 9.24 -9.98
C ARG A 431 -7.96 9.12 -11.14
N LEU A 432 -8.39 8.57 -12.28
CA LEU A 432 -7.59 8.49 -13.52
C LEU A 432 -7.21 9.87 -14.07
N GLN A 433 -8.17 10.77 -14.25
CA GLN A 433 -7.93 12.11 -14.79
C GLN A 433 -6.93 12.90 -13.94
N ARG A 434 -6.98 12.72 -12.62
CA ARG A 434 -6.07 13.37 -11.68
C ARG A 434 -4.68 12.74 -11.59
N MET A 435 -4.42 11.68 -12.35
CA MET A 435 -3.09 11.16 -12.67
C MET A 435 -2.65 11.49 -14.11
N GLY A 436 -3.42 12.35 -14.81
CA GLY A 436 -3.12 12.74 -16.18
C GLY A 436 -3.42 11.67 -17.20
N VAL A 437 -4.27 10.68 -16.88
CA VAL A 437 -4.78 9.70 -17.84
C VAL A 437 -5.81 10.39 -18.73
N ARG A 438 -5.64 10.29 -20.05
CA ARG A 438 -6.65 10.69 -21.01
C ARG A 438 -7.79 9.68 -21.00
N VAL A 439 -8.98 10.16 -20.71
CA VAL A 439 -10.23 9.41 -20.73
C VAL A 439 -11.13 10.04 -21.78
N GLU A 440 -11.73 9.22 -22.64
CA GLU A 440 -12.63 9.64 -23.71
C GLU A 440 -14.01 8.99 -23.51
N ARG A 441 -15.05 9.47 -24.19
CA ARG A 441 -16.39 8.89 -24.18
C ARG A 441 -16.83 8.54 -25.59
N LEU A 442 -17.39 7.35 -25.76
CA LEU A 442 -17.93 6.91 -27.04
C LEU A 442 -19.10 7.82 -27.47
N VAL A 443 -19.07 8.29 -28.72
CA VAL A 443 -20.14 9.13 -29.29
C VAL A 443 -21.29 8.26 -29.85
N ARG A 444 -20.97 7.04 -30.27
CA ARG A 444 -21.92 6.03 -30.76
C ARG A 444 -21.54 4.67 -30.17
N SER A 445 -22.43 3.69 -30.24
CA SER A 445 -22.11 2.33 -29.82
C SER A 445 -20.90 1.76 -30.56
N LEU A 446 -20.18 0.86 -29.90
CA LEU A 446 -18.97 0.22 -30.40
C LEU A 446 -19.08 -1.29 -30.18
N THR A 447 -19.06 -2.06 -31.26
CA THR A 447 -18.88 -3.51 -31.17
C THR A 447 -17.40 -3.85 -30.99
N VAL A 448 -17.09 -4.52 -29.90
CA VAL A 448 -15.75 -4.97 -29.51
C VAL A 448 -15.71 -6.50 -29.64
N PRO A 449 -14.84 -7.07 -30.50
CA PRO A 449 -14.88 -8.49 -30.83
C PRO A 449 -14.37 -9.42 -29.70
N ASP A 450 -13.47 -8.92 -28.86
CA ASP A 450 -12.73 -9.65 -27.82
C ASP A 450 -12.88 -8.97 -26.45
N PHE A 451 -14.08 -8.45 -26.17
CA PHE A 451 -14.32 -7.75 -24.91
C PHE A 451 -14.27 -8.75 -23.75
N LYS A 452 -13.32 -8.56 -22.83
CA LYS A 452 -13.25 -9.27 -21.56
C LYS A 452 -13.90 -8.43 -20.46
N PRO A 453 -15.16 -8.70 -20.06
CA PRO A 453 -15.73 -8.06 -18.90
C PRO A 453 -14.94 -8.43 -17.64
N TYR A 454 -14.95 -7.54 -16.65
CA TYR A 454 -14.34 -7.82 -15.34
C TYR A 454 -14.96 -9.06 -14.69
N GLY A 455 -14.11 -10.02 -14.29
CA GLY A 455 -14.55 -11.29 -13.70
C GLY A 455 -15.38 -12.17 -14.64
N GLY A 456 -15.23 -11.99 -15.96
CA GLY A 456 -15.95 -12.79 -16.95
C GLY A 456 -15.10 -13.19 -18.15
N SER A 457 -15.66 -14.07 -18.97
CA SER A 457 -14.99 -14.60 -20.17
C SER A 457 -15.08 -13.65 -21.35
N GLU A 458 -14.07 -13.69 -22.22
CA GLU A 458 -14.03 -12.91 -23.47
C GLU A 458 -15.22 -13.23 -24.38
N ALA A 459 -15.89 -12.18 -24.88
CA ALA A 459 -16.98 -12.32 -25.83
C ALA A 459 -17.11 -11.07 -26.71
N LYS A 460 -17.71 -11.25 -27.90
CA LYS A 460 -18.11 -10.13 -28.75
C LYS A 460 -19.23 -9.35 -28.06
N THR A 461 -18.97 -8.08 -27.74
CA THR A 461 -19.90 -7.23 -26.99
C THR A 461 -20.11 -5.89 -27.69
N THR A 462 -21.34 -5.37 -27.69
CA THR A 462 -21.62 -4.00 -28.14
C THR A 462 -21.72 -3.07 -26.95
N LEU A 463 -20.78 -2.15 -26.82
CA LEU A 463 -20.76 -1.13 -25.79
C LEU A 463 -21.62 0.07 -26.24
N PRO A 464 -22.47 0.63 -25.38
CA PRO A 464 -23.35 1.75 -25.75
C PRO A 464 -22.57 3.06 -25.96
N ALA A 465 -23.24 4.05 -26.56
CA ALA A 465 -22.75 5.42 -26.53
C ALA A 465 -22.64 5.91 -25.08
N GLY A 466 -21.67 6.79 -24.79
CA GLY A 466 -21.44 7.34 -23.45
C GLY A 466 -20.52 6.51 -22.56
N THR A 467 -20.22 5.25 -22.90
CA THR A 467 -19.18 4.43 -22.26
C THR A 467 -17.84 5.18 -22.27
N TYR A 468 -17.14 5.17 -21.14
CA TYR A 468 -15.79 5.73 -21.07
C TYR A 468 -14.80 4.77 -21.73
N TRP A 469 -13.93 5.32 -22.55
CA TRP A 469 -12.88 4.61 -23.27
C TRP A 469 -11.52 5.15 -22.84
N ILE A 470 -10.64 4.24 -22.44
CA ILE A 470 -9.28 4.53 -22.01
C ILE A 470 -8.36 3.69 -22.89
N THR A 471 -7.59 4.34 -23.77
CA THR A 471 -6.55 3.64 -24.54
C THR A 471 -5.28 3.47 -23.71
N MET A 472 -4.63 2.32 -23.84
CA MET A 472 -3.31 2.06 -23.27
C MET A 472 -2.19 2.82 -23.99
N ALA A 473 -2.43 3.32 -25.21
CA ALA A 473 -1.48 4.11 -26.01
C ALA A 473 -1.28 5.53 -25.43
N GLN A 474 -0.68 5.60 -24.25
CA GLN A 474 -0.37 6.81 -23.49
C GLN A 474 0.94 6.61 -22.74
N GLY A 475 1.68 7.69 -22.45
CA GLY A 475 2.82 7.62 -21.54
C GLY A 475 2.47 7.27 -20.09
N ARG A 476 1.20 7.03 -19.77
CA ARG A 476 0.69 6.57 -18.46
C ARG A 476 0.30 5.09 -18.48
N LYS A 477 0.70 4.33 -19.51
CA LYS A 477 0.33 2.91 -19.72
C LYS A 477 0.45 2.08 -18.44
N HIS A 478 1.58 2.15 -17.76
CA HIS A 478 1.85 1.39 -16.53
C HIS A 478 0.83 1.70 -15.43
N TRP A 479 0.55 2.98 -15.19
CA TRP A 479 -0.50 3.40 -14.25
C TRP A 479 -1.92 2.98 -14.67
N ILE A 480 -2.24 3.05 -15.96
CA ILE A 480 -3.54 2.61 -16.47
C ILE A 480 -3.73 1.11 -16.21
N GLN A 481 -2.70 0.30 -16.50
CA GLN A 481 -2.73 -1.13 -16.22
C GLN A 481 -2.89 -1.41 -14.72
N ALA A 482 -2.10 -0.73 -13.89
CA ALA A 482 -2.14 -0.87 -12.43
C ALA A 482 -3.53 -0.63 -11.84
N MET A 483 -4.25 0.36 -12.38
CA MET A 483 -5.53 0.81 -11.83
C MET A 483 -6.75 0.12 -12.42
N LEU A 484 -6.69 -0.29 -13.70
CA LEU A 484 -7.84 -0.85 -14.43
C LEU A 484 -7.71 -2.34 -14.73
N GLY A 485 -6.51 -2.91 -14.62
CA GLY A 485 -6.30 -4.34 -14.66
C GLY A 485 -7.09 -5.02 -13.55
N GLU A 486 -7.73 -6.14 -13.87
CA GLU A 486 -8.55 -6.85 -12.89
C GLU A 486 -7.70 -7.70 -11.94
N ASP A 487 -6.43 -7.95 -12.26
CA ASP A 487 -5.53 -8.77 -11.45
C ASP A 487 -4.14 -8.12 -11.39
N SER A 488 -3.50 -8.23 -10.24
CA SER A 488 -2.15 -7.74 -9.97
C SER A 488 -1.06 -8.73 -10.38
N TYR A 489 -1.44 -9.99 -10.66
CA TYR A 489 -0.59 -11.12 -10.99
C TYR A 489 0.51 -11.36 -9.95
N THR A 490 0.15 -11.42 -8.67
CA THR A 490 1.09 -11.66 -7.56
C THR A 490 2.02 -12.86 -7.85
N PRO A 491 3.33 -12.64 -8.06
CA PRO A 491 4.23 -13.69 -8.55
C PRO A 491 4.75 -14.63 -7.47
N PHE A 492 4.67 -14.25 -6.20
CA PHE A 492 5.25 -14.99 -5.08
C PHE A 492 4.20 -15.20 -3.97
N PRO A 493 4.31 -16.25 -3.15
CA PRO A 493 3.41 -16.51 -2.03
C PRO A 493 3.70 -15.66 -0.78
N TYR A 494 4.52 -14.61 -0.91
CA TYR A 494 4.84 -13.68 0.15
C TYR A 494 4.81 -12.26 -0.40
N PHE A 495 4.38 -11.32 0.43
CA PHE A 495 4.16 -9.92 0.09
C PHE A 495 4.08 -9.15 1.42
N TYR A 496 4.35 -7.85 1.36
CA TYR A 496 4.40 -7.01 2.55
C TYR A 496 3.02 -6.53 3.02
N ASP A 497 2.01 -6.48 2.15
CA ASP A 497 0.64 -6.02 2.48
C ASP A 497 -0.41 -6.68 1.55
N VAL A 498 -1.30 -5.92 0.92
CA VAL A 498 -2.43 -6.46 0.15
C VAL A 498 -2.10 -6.79 -1.29
N THR A 499 -2.86 -7.71 -1.89
CA THR A 499 -2.57 -8.21 -3.25
C THR A 499 -3.56 -7.76 -4.33
N ALA A 500 -4.64 -7.07 -3.98
CA ALA A 500 -5.64 -6.58 -4.94
C ALA A 500 -5.98 -5.09 -4.75
N TRP A 501 -6.08 -4.33 -5.86
CA TRP A 501 -6.37 -2.88 -5.82
C TRP A 501 -7.03 -2.32 -7.09
N SER A 502 -7.70 -3.17 -7.87
CA SER A 502 -8.35 -2.74 -9.12
C SER A 502 -9.47 -1.74 -8.86
N LEU A 503 -9.35 -0.50 -9.35
CA LEU A 503 -10.32 0.56 -9.09
C LEU A 503 -11.75 0.21 -9.52
N PRO A 504 -12.00 -0.40 -10.70
CA PRO A 504 -13.36 -0.78 -11.10
C PRO A 504 -13.95 -1.88 -10.23
N LEU A 505 -13.14 -2.84 -9.75
CA LEU A 505 -13.61 -3.90 -8.87
C LEU A 505 -13.95 -3.33 -7.49
N LEU A 506 -13.03 -2.55 -6.90
CA LEU A 506 -13.23 -1.85 -5.64
C LEU A 506 -14.45 -0.93 -5.64
N ALA A 507 -14.71 -0.25 -6.76
CA ALA A 507 -15.88 0.61 -6.96
C ALA A 507 -17.14 -0.16 -7.41
N ASN A 508 -17.04 -1.46 -7.62
CA ASN A 508 -18.10 -2.31 -8.16
C ASN A 508 -18.76 -1.73 -9.42
N VAL A 509 -17.92 -1.39 -10.40
CA VAL A 509 -18.29 -0.77 -11.69
C VAL A 509 -18.12 -1.75 -12.83
N ALA A 510 -19.15 -1.84 -13.69
CA ALA A 510 -19.09 -2.67 -14.89
C ALA A 510 -18.13 -2.08 -15.93
N GLY A 511 -17.40 -2.96 -16.62
CA GLY A 511 -16.37 -2.58 -17.57
C GLY A 511 -15.59 -3.78 -18.04
N GLY A 512 -14.45 -3.52 -18.65
CA GLY A 512 -13.59 -4.59 -19.15
C GLY A 512 -12.48 -4.08 -20.04
N SER A 513 -11.78 -5.02 -20.67
CA SER A 513 -10.64 -4.71 -21.54
C SER A 513 -10.70 -5.47 -22.87
N SER A 514 -9.97 -4.95 -23.86
CA SER A 514 -9.88 -5.53 -25.20
C SER A 514 -8.46 -5.41 -25.73
N GLY A 515 -8.03 -6.46 -26.43
CA GLY A 515 -6.79 -6.51 -27.17
C GLY A 515 -6.95 -6.05 -28.62
N ALA A 516 -8.15 -5.91 -29.15
CA ALA A 516 -8.39 -5.55 -30.56
C ALA A 516 -7.80 -4.19 -30.94
N SER A 517 -7.49 -4.02 -32.23
CA SER A 517 -7.12 -2.71 -32.78
C SER A 517 -8.38 -1.90 -33.08
N LEU A 518 -8.75 -0.99 -32.17
CA LEU A 518 -9.98 -0.20 -32.28
C LEU A 518 -9.68 1.27 -32.57
N LYS A 519 -10.52 1.88 -33.43
CA LYS A 519 -10.53 3.33 -33.70
C LYS A 519 -11.94 3.89 -33.48
N PRO A 520 -12.47 3.85 -32.24
CA PRO A 520 -13.82 4.30 -31.96
C PRO A 520 -13.97 5.81 -32.21
N ARG A 521 -15.21 6.23 -32.53
CA ARG A 521 -15.56 7.65 -32.51
C ARG A 521 -15.83 8.05 -31.06
N ALA A 522 -14.90 8.80 -30.47
CA ALA A 522 -14.97 9.24 -29.09
C ALA A 522 -14.56 10.72 -28.95
N VAL A 523 -14.98 11.35 -27.87
CA VAL A 523 -14.60 12.72 -27.50
C VAL A 523 -13.93 12.73 -26.13
N PRO A 524 -12.99 13.64 -25.84
CA PRO A 524 -12.42 13.77 -24.50
C PRO A 524 -13.51 13.92 -23.43
N ALA A 525 -13.39 13.15 -22.35
CA ALA A 525 -14.26 13.31 -21.19
C ALA A 525 -13.93 14.62 -20.47
N ALA A 526 -14.95 15.41 -20.11
CA ALA A 526 -14.76 16.60 -19.29
C ALA A 526 -14.15 16.23 -17.93
N PRO A 527 -13.35 17.13 -17.31
CA PRO A 527 -12.85 16.91 -15.96
C PRO A 527 -14.01 16.66 -14.97
N VAL A 528 -13.94 15.56 -14.23
CA VAL A 528 -14.96 15.19 -13.26
C VAL A 528 -14.71 15.95 -11.95
N PRO A 529 -15.66 16.77 -11.45
CA PRO A 529 -15.50 17.48 -10.18
C PRO A 529 -15.50 16.51 -8.99
N ALA A 530 -15.05 16.99 -7.82
CA ALA A 530 -15.15 16.21 -6.59
C ALA A 530 -16.61 15.81 -6.30
N PRO A 531 -16.86 14.62 -5.72
CA PRO A 531 -18.19 14.24 -5.24
C PRO A 531 -18.71 15.27 -4.25
N ARG A 532 -20.03 15.45 -4.21
CA ARG A 532 -20.67 16.27 -3.17
C ARG A 532 -20.88 15.38 -1.94
N PRO A 533 -20.31 15.74 -0.77
CA PRO A 533 -20.62 15.04 0.46
C PRO A 533 -22.10 15.17 0.83
N GLY A 534 -22.65 14.15 1.45
CA GLY A 534 -23.97 14.12 2.04
C GLY A 534 -24.65 12.76 1.94
N HIS A 535 -25.85 12.70 2.49
CA HIS A 535 -26.80 11.62 2.31
C HIS A 535 -28.16 12.21 1.96
N GLU A 536 -29.04 11.36 1.43
CA GLU A 536 -30.44 11.71 1.19
C GLU A 536 -31.28 11.18 2.36
N GLY A 537 -32.40 11.86 2.63
CA GLY A 537 -33.29 11.49 3.73
C GLY A 537 -32.84 12.01 5.11
N ARG A 538 -33.47 11.48 6.17
CA ARG A 538 -33.19 11.84 7.55
C ARG A 538 -32.09 10.94 8.11
N ALA A 539 -31.06 11.53 8.71
CA ALA A 539 -30.05 10.79 9.47
C ALA A 539 -30.68 10.11 10.70
N PRO A 540 -30.46 8.80 10.93
CA PRO A 540 -30.79 8.16 12.20
C PRO A 540 -29.88 8.70 13.31
N ARG A 541 -30.31 8.57 14.56
CA ARG A 541 -29.42 8.77 15.71
C ARG A 541 -28.43 7.61 15.77
N LEU A 542 -27.22 7.88 15.27
CA LEU A 542 -26.16 6.91 15.09
C LEU A 542 -25.17 6.94 16.26
N ALA A 543 -24.78 5.76 16.72
CA ALA A 543 -23.61 5.58 17.57
C ALA A 543 -22.60 4.64 16.91
N VAL A 544 -21.31 4.85 17.22
CA VAL A 544 -20.21 3.97 16.81
C VAL A 544 -19.57 3.38 18.07
N LEU A 545 -19.59 2.07 18.23
CA LEU A 545 -18.94 1.38 19.35
C LEU A 545 -17.51 1.03 18.99
N GLN A 546 -16.53 1.71 19.59
CA GLN A 546 -15.13 1.35 19.47
C GLN A 546 -14.78 0.26 20.49
N LEU A 547 -14.48 -0.95 20.01
CA LEU A 547 -14.27 -2.12 20.85
C LEU A 547 -13.07 -2.00 21.80
N SER A 548 -12.04 -1.24 21.42
CA SER A 548 -10.87 -0.98 22.26
C SER A 548 -10.24 0.37 21.96
N ALA A 549 -9.80 1.08 23.01
CA ALA A 549 -9.08 2.34 22.88
C ALA A 549 -7.60 2.15 22.48
N THR A 550 -7.03 0.97 22.74
CA THR A 550 -5.59 0.71 22.59
C THR A 550 -5.27 -0.12 21.34
N SER A 551 -6.17 -1.02 20.95
CA SER A 551 -6.05 -1.84 19.73
C SER A 551 -5.84 -0.98 18.49
N SER A 552 -4.86 -1.35 17.68
CA SER A 552 -4.61 -0.77 16.35
C SER A 552 -5.76 -1.07 15.40
N ALA A 553 -6.17 -2.33 15.28
CA ALA A 553 -7.27 -2.75 14.42
C ALA A 553 -8.57 -1.99 14.75
N ALA A 554 -8.89 -1.84 16.04
CA ALA A 554 -10.07 -1.09 16.46
C ALA A 554 -9.99 0.40 16.12
N ARG A 555 -8.83 1.05 16.37
CA ARG A 555 -8.63 2.47 16.07
C ARG A 555 -8.68 2.75 14.56
N GLU A 556 -8.10 1.88 13.75
CA GLU A 556 -8.08 2.01 12.29
C GLU A 556 -9.46 1.79 11.69
N SER A 557 -10.12 0.67 12.02
CA SER A 557 -11.46 0.34 11.49
C SER A 557 -12.50 1.40 11.86
N VAL A 558 -12.52 1.86 13.12
CA VAL A 558 -13.35 3.01 13.53
C VAL A 558 -12.93 4.28 12.78
N GLY A 559 -11.63 4.53 12.64
CA GLY A 559 -11.08 5.67 11.93
C GLY A 559 -11.57 5.78 10.48
N TRP A 560 -11.51 4.69 9.73
CA TRP A 560 -11.98 4.61 8.34
C TRP A 560 -13.48 4.89 8.25
N LEU A 561 -14.28 4.35 9.19
CA LEU A 561 -15.70 4.66 9.30
C LEU A 561 -15.94 6.14 9.61
N ARG A 562 -15.25 6.71 10.60
CA ARG A 562 -15.39 8.14 10.98
C ARG A 562 -15.12 9.05 9.79
N HIS A 563 -14.13 8.73 8.96
CA HIS A 563 -13.88 9.49 7.72
C HIS A 563 -15.11 9.48 6.80
N ARG A 564 -15.72 8.31 6.53
CA ARG A 564 -16.93 8.21 5.71
C ARG A 564 -18.09 8.99 6.33
N LEU A 565 -18.34 8.83 7.64
CA LEU A 565 -19.43 9.52 8.35
C LEU A 565 -19.25 11.05 8.33
N ASP A 566 -18.07 11.55 8.69
CA ASP A 566 -17.78 12.98 8.83
C ASP A 566 -17.61 13.70 7.49
N ARG A 567 -16.89 13.08 6.55
CA ARG A 567 -16.37 13.75 5.35
C ARG A 567 -17.20 13.48 4.12
N GLU A 568 -17.78 12.30 4.02
CA GLU A 568 -18.47 11.86 2.81
C GLU A 568 -19.98 11.80 2.97
N TRP A 569 -20.50 11.10 3.97
CA TRP A 569 -21.95 10.91 4.17
C TRP A 569 -22.58 12.03 5.00
N ARG A 570 -21.77 12.81 5.73
CA ARG A 570 -22.22 13.88 6.62
C ARG A 570 -23.27 13.39 7.62
N LEU A 571 -22.98 12.27 8.27
CA LEU A 571 -23.81 11.66 9.29
C LEU A 571 -23.23 11.95 10.68
N PRO A 572 -23.91 12.74 11.52
CA PRO A 572 -23.52 12.91 12.91
C PRO A 572 -23.57 11.57 13.65
N PHE A 573 -22.60 11.34 14.53
CA PHE A 573 -22.57 10.14 15.34
C PHE A 573 -22.01 10.43 16.73
N THR A 574 -22.35 9.56 17.69
CA THR A 574 -21.72 9.51 19.01
C THR A 574 -20.74 8.35 19.06
N LEU A 575 -19.47 8.62 19.37
CA LEU A 575 -18.50 7.55 19.64
C LEU A 575 -18.72 7.01 21.06
N LEU A 576 -18.86 5.70 21.20
CA LEU A 576 -19.07 5.01 22.47
C LEU A 576 -17.94 4.01 22.72
N THR A 577 -17.58 3.87 23.99
CA THR A 577 -16.78 2.76 24.52
C THR A 577 -17.69 1.69 25.15
N PRO A 578 -17.18 0.48 25.43
CA PRO A 578 -17.89 -0.51 26.23
C PRO A 578 -18.41 0.03 27.58
N ALA A 579 -17.63 0.90 28.23
CA ALA A 579 -18.02 1.53 29.49
C ALA A 579 -19.18 2.51 29.32
N ASP A 580 -19.19 3.30 28.23
CA ASP A 580 -20.30 4.22 27.94
C ASP A 580 -21.60 3.47 27.70
N VAL A 581 -21.53 2.31 27.02
CA VAL A 581 -22.68 1.43 26.83
C VAL A 581 -23.21 0.92 28.17
N ALA A 582 -22.34 0.43 29.06
CA ALA A 582 -22.72 -0.01 30.40
C ALA A 582 -23.30 1.13 31.26
N ALA A 583 -22.91 2.38 30.98
CA ALA A 583 -23.43 3.59 31.62
C ALA A 583 -24.72 4.14 30.98
N GLY A 584 -25.34 3.42 30.02
CA GLY A 584 -26.61 3.81 29.40
C GLY A 584 -26.48 4.65 28.12
N GLY A 585 -25.29 4.70 27.50
CA GLY A 585 -25.00 5.47 26.29
C GLY A 585 -25.82 5.10 25.04
N LEU A 586 -26.61 4.03 25.08
CA LEU A 586 -27.54 3.63 24.02
C LEU A 586 -28.88 4.37 24.06
N ALA A 587 -29.15 5.17 25.10
CA ALA A 587 -30.41 5.89 25.23
C ALA A 587 -30.67 6.79 24.01
N GLY A 588 -31.69 6.45 23.22
CA GLY A 588 -32.03 7.17 22.01
C GLY A 588 -31.15 6.88 20.79
N VAL A 589 -30.27 5.88 20.84
CA VAL A 589 -29.58 5.40 19.65
C VAL A 589 -30.56 4.56 18.82
N GLU A 590 -30.65 4.84 17.51
CA GLU A 590 -31.46 4.07 16.56
C GLU A 590 -30.60 3.01 15.85
N VAL A 591 -29.35 3.37 15.50
CA VAL A 591 -28.39 2.47 14.83
C VAL A 591 -27.07 2.49 15.59
N LEU A 592 -26.55 1.30 15.90
CA LEU A 592 -25.24 1.11 16.50
C LEU A 592 -24.33 0.42 15.48
N VAL A 593 -23.28 1.11 15.05
CA VAL A 593 -22.25 0.53 14.19
C VAL A 593 -21.08 0.09 15.05
N THR A 594 -20.66 -1.16 14.92
CA THR A 594 -19.58 -1.77 15.70
C THR A 594 -18.49 -2.29 14.76
N PRO A 595 -17.45 -1.49 14.50
CA PRO A 595 -16.34 -1.87 13.65
C PRO A 595 -15.47 -3.01 14.23
N ASP A 596 -14.42 -3.38 13.51
CA ASP A 596 -13.48 -4.41 13.93
C ASP A 596 -12.75 -4.05 15.25
N GLY A 597 -12.24 -5.05 15.94
CA GLY A 597 -11.47 -4.94 17.18
C GLY A 597 -11.56 -6.20 18.05
N PRO A 598 -10.87 -6.23 19.20
CA PRO A 598 -10.80 -7.43 20.03
C PRO A 598 -12.12 -7.71 20.75
N ALA A 599 -12.98 -8.53 20.13
CA ALA A 599 -14.31 -8.83 20.64
C ALA A 599 -14.28 -9.50 22.02
N SER A 600 -13.23 -10.27 22.32
CA SER A 600 -13.03 -10.84 23.66
C SER A 600 -12.98 -9.76 24.74
N SER A 601 -12.03 -8.84 24.58
CA SER A 601 -11.80 -7.74 25.52
C SER A 601 -13.00 -6.81 25.63
N ALA A 602 -13.68 -6.53 24.51
CA ALA A 602 -14.87 -5.68 24.51
C ALA A 602 -16.05 -6.31 25.29
N TYR A 603 -16.29 -7.61 25.12
CA TYR A 603 -17.32 -8.34 25.85
C TYR A 603 -17.10 -8.36 27.35
N ASP A 604 -15.83 -8.44 27.79
CA ASP A 604 -15.46 -8.38 29.20
C ASP A 604 -15.61 -6.94 29.73
N ALA A 605 -15.15 -5.95 28.96
CA ALA A 605 -15.26 -4.53 29.29
C ALA A 605 -16.70 -4.01 29.39
N LEU A 606 -17.64 -4.60 28.63
CA LEU A 606 -19.07 -4.30 28.73
C LEU A 606 -19.65 -4.73 30.11
N GLY A 607 -19.06 -5.74 30.74
CA GLY A 607 -19.62 -6.36 31.95
C GLY A 607 -21.03 -6.94 31.73
N GLU A 608 -21.68 -7.41 32.79
CA GLU A 608 -23.05 -7.93 32.71
C GLU A 608 -24.06 -6.84 32.30
N THR A 609 -23.93 -5.64 32.86
CA THR A 609 -24.81 -4.51 32.58
C THR A 609 -24.76 -4.09 31.11
N GLY A 610 -23.57 -3.86 30.55
CA GLY A 610 -23.44 -3.42 29.15
C GLY A 610 -23.85 -4.50 28.14
N ARG A 611 -23.57 -5.78 28.44
CA ARG A 611 -24.02 -6.90 27.60
C ARG A 611 -25.54 -7.00 27.58
N THR A 612 -26.18 -6.90 28.75
CA THR A 612 -27.65 -6.92 28.88
C THR A 612 -28.26 -5.72 28.16
N ALA A 613 -27.68 -4.52 28.34
CA ALA A 613 -28.16 -3.31 27.68
C ALA A 613 -28.13 -3.42 26.15
N LEU A 614 -27.04 -3.96 25.56
CA LEU A 614 -26.96 -4.19 24.11
C LEU A 614 -27.99 -5.23 23.63
N GLN A 615 -28.16 -6.30 24.40
CA GLN A 615 -29.12 -7.35 24.09
C GLN A 615 -30.56 -6.84 24.10
N GLU A 616 -30.94 -6.12 25.15
CA GLU A 616 -32.28 -5.55 25.30
C GLU A 616 -32.54 -4.44 24.29
N TRP A 617 -31.58 -3.54 24.08
CA TRP A 617 -31.69 -2.47 23.09
C TRP A 617 -31.90 -3.03 21.67
N THR A 618 -31.09 -4.01 21.27
CA THR A 618 -31.23 -4.65 19.94
C THR A 618 -32.59 -5.36 19.85
N ARG A 619 -32.95 -6.15 20.87
CA ARG A 619 -34.23 -6.89 20.89
C ARG A 619 -35.45 -6.00 20.98
N GLY A 620 -35.31 -4.77 21.48
CA GLY A 620 -36.36 -3.76 21.58
C GLY A 620 -36.47 -2.82 20.38
N GLY A 621 -35.87 -3.15 19.24
CA GLY A 621 -36.01 -2.38 17.99
C GLY A 621 -34.73 -1.68 17.52
N GLY A 622 -33.61 -1.79 18.25
CA GLY A 622 -32.33 -1.25 17.83
C GLY A 622 -31.74 -1.99 16.63
N ARG A 623 -31.03 -1.26 15.75
CA ARG A 623 -30.31 -1.85 14.60
C ARG A 623 -28.81 -1.94 14.88
N TYR A 624 -28.34 -3.16 15.13
CA TYR A 624 -26.92 -3.46 15.25
C TYR A 624 -26.29 -3.70 13.87
N VAL A 625 -25.21 -3.01 13.55
CA VAL A 625 -24.42 -3.23 12.33
C VAL A 625 -22.97 -3.50 12.73
N GLY A 626 -22.36 -4.61 12.34
CA GLY A 626 -20.98 -4.90 12.74
C GLY A 626 -20.22 -5.80 11.78
N TRP A 627 -18.89 -5.85 11.92
CA TRP A 627 -18.02 -6.66 11.08
C TRP A 627 -16.79 -7.12 11.84
N GLN A 628 -16.18 -8.23 11.41
CA GLN A 628 -15.07 -8.88 12.12
C GLN A 628 -15.32 -9.02 13.63
N GLY A 629 -14.54 -8.33 14.47
CA GLY A 629 -14.73 -8.26 15.90
C GLY A 629 -16.13 -7.82 16.33
N GLY A 630 -16.77 -6.90 15.60
CA GLY A 630 -18.17 -6.52 15.81
C GLY A 630 -19.14 -7.67 15.51
N ALA A 631 -18.90 -8.43 14.43
CA ALA A 631 -19.69 -9.62 14.12
C ALA A 631 -19.48 -10.73 15.18
N GLN A 632 -18.24 -10.92 15.64
CA GLN A 632 -17.93 -11.83 16.74
C GLN A 632 -18.64 -11.41 18.03
N LEU A 633 -18.64 -10.11 18.37
CA LEU A 633 -19.34 -9.60 19.56
C LEU A 633 -20.85 -9.85 19.47
N ALA A 634 -21.47 -9.58 18.32
CA ALA A 634 -22.90 -9.86 18.10
C ALA A 634 -23.25 -11.34 18.28
N ALA A 635 -22.42 -12.24 17.74
CA ALA A 635 -22.58 -13.68 17.92
C ALA A 635 -22.46 -14.07 19.40
N ARG A 636 -21.44 -13.58 20.13
CA ARG A 636 -21.27 -13.83 21.57
C ARG A 636 -22.44 -13.33 22.42
N LEU A 637 -23.09 -12.25 22.01
CA LEU A 637 -24.28 -11.70 22.66
C LEU A 637 -25.58 -12.45 22.28
N GLY A 638 -25.53 -13.43 21.36
CA GLY A 638 -26.71 -14.13 20.88
C GLY A 638 -27.66 -13.23 20.10
N LEU A 639 -27.11 -12.31 19.30
CA LEU A 639 -27.85 -11.39 18.42
C LEU A 639 -27.96 -11.91 16.98
N THR A 640 -27.33 -13.04 16.67
CA THR A 640 -27.32 -13.68 15.35
C THR A 640 -27.27 -15.20 15.49
N THR A 641 -27.68 -15.90 14.43
CA THR A 641 -27.46 -17.35 14.24
C THR A 641 -26.27 -17.65 13.35
N ALA A 642 -25.64 -16.63 12.76
CA ALA A 642 -24.47 -16.81 11.93
C ALA A 642 -23.31 -17.36 12.78
N THR A 643 -22.71 -18.46 12.33
CA THR A 643 -21.51 -19.03 12.95
C THR A 643 -20.27 -18.49 12.26
N LEU A 644 -19.27 -18.15 13.05
CA LEU A 644 -17.99 -17.62 12.60
C LEU A 644 -16.89 -18.66 12.86
N SER A 645 -15.91 -18.75 11.96
CA SER A 645 -14.70 -19.55 12.14
C SER A 645 -13.46 -18.80 11.65
N GLU A 646 -12.33 -19.00 12.32
CA GLU A 646 -11.03 -18.57 11.81
C GLU A 646 -10.80 -19.14 10.41
N PRO A 647 -10.32 -18.32 9.45
CA PRO A 647 -9.99 -18.82 8.12
C PRO A 647 -8.81 -19.79 8.19
N THR A 648 -8.81 -20.73 7.24
CA THR A 648 -7.65 -21.57 6.93
C THR A 648 -7.14 -21.34 5.51
N SER A 649 -7.69 -20.33 4.83
CA SER A 649 -7.20 -19.84 3.56
C SER A 649 -6.15 -18.74 3.75
N ASP A 650 -5.23 -18.66 2.79
CA ASP A 650 -4.24 -17.61 2.69
C ASP A 650 -4.75 -16.53 1.72
N ILE A 651 -5.42 -15.51 2.26
CA ILE A 651 -6.10 -14.45 1.49
C ILE A 651 -5.65 -13.07 2.01
N PRO A 652 -4.55 -12.53 1.48
CA PRO A 652 -3.92 -11.28 1.89
C PRO A 652 -4.48 -10.05 1.16
N GLY A 653 -5.72 -9.68 1.43
CA GLY A 653 -6.34 -8.53 0.77
C GLY A 653 -6.60 -8.79 -0.71
N THR A 654 -7.60 -9.62 -0.96
CA THR A 654 -7.98 -10.18 -2.26
C THR A 654 -9.44 -9.83 -2.52
N LEU A 655 -9.78 -9.54 -3.77
CA LEU A 655 -11.16 -9.25 -4.15
C LEU A 655 -11.83 -10.52 -4.67
N ILE A 656 -12.89 -10.95 -4.01
CA ILE A 656 -13.69 -12.11 -4.40
C ILE A 656 -15.09 -11.63 -4.77
N ARG A 657 -15.54 -12.01 -5.96
CA ARG A 657 -16.87 -11.66 -6.43
C ARG A 657 -17.92 -12.42 -5.63
N ALA A 658 -18.87 -11.69 -5.04
CA ALA A 658 -19.97 -12.22 -4.26
C ALA A 658 -21.32 -11.81 -4.86
N LYS A 659 -22.33 -12.68 -4.73
CA LYS A 659 -23.69 -12.45 -5.20
C LYS A 659 -24.45 -11.65 -4.15
N VAL A 660 -25.18 -10.63 -4.60
CA VAL A 660 -26.05 -9.81 -3.75
C VAL A 660 -27.49 -10.28 -3.96
N ASP A 661 -28.21 -10.51 -2.88
CA ASP A 661 -29.64 -10.81 -2.94
C ASP A 661 -30.45 -9.57 -3.31
N ALA A 662 -31.15 -9.62 -4.45
CA ALA A 662 -31.89 -8.48 -4.98
C ALA A 662 -33.11 -8.09 -4.13
N ASP A 663 -33.62 -9.03 -3.32
CA ASP A 663 -34.76 -8.78 -2.43
C ASP A 663 -34.32 -8.14 -1.11
N SER A 664 -33.01 -8.12 -0.81
CA SER A 664 -32.47 -7.44 0.35
C SER A 664 -32.49 -5.91 0.17
N PRO A 665 -32.94 -5.13 1.18
CA PRO A 665 -32.80 -3.67 1.17
C PRO A 665 -31.35 -3.20 1.04
N LEU A 666 -30.38 -4.03 1.43
CA LEU A 666 -28.97 -3.73 1.27
C LEU A 666 -28.55 -3.64 -0.20
N ALA A 667 -29.26 -4.30 -1.12
CA ALA A 667 -28.93 -4.32 -2.54
C ALA A 667 -29.24 -3.02 -3.29
N ALA A 668 -29.93 -2.07 -2.63
CA ALA A 668 -30.32 -0.79 -3.23
C ALA A 668 -29.11 -0.08 -3.88
N ASP A 669 -29.19 0.08 -5.20
CA ASP A 669 -28.15 0.67 -6.05
C ASP A 669 -26.77 -0.03 -6.02
N VAL A 670 -26.67 -1.24 -5.43
CA VAL A 670 -25.43 -2.05 -5.41
C VAL A 670 -25.33 -2.94 -6.66
N GLY A 671 -26.47 -3.40 -7.19
CA GLY A 671 -26.53 -4.38 -8.27
C GLY A 671 -26.40 -5.83 -7.76
N GLY A 672 -26.62 -6.82 -8.63
CA GLY A 672 -26.70 -8.24 -8.25
C GLY A 672 -25.38 -8.91 -7.84
N ALA A 673 -24.27 -8.19 -7.84
CA ALA A 673 -22.98 -8.67 -7.38
C ALA A 673 -22.14 -7.53 -6.80
N VAL A 674 -21.19 -7.89 -5.95
CA VAL A 674 -20.18 -6.99 -5.39
C VAL A 674 -18.82 -7.70 -5.38
N TRP A 675 -17.73 -6.95 -5.33
CA TRP A 675 -16.40 -7.50 -5.06
C TRP A 675 -16.09 -7.29 -3.59
N ASN A 676 -16.13 -8.37 -2.82
CA ASN A 676 -15.82 -8.32 -1.40
C ASN A 676 -14.31 -8.39 -1.21
N PHE A 677 -13.76 -7.45 -0.45
CA PHE A 677 -12.33 -7.41 -0.12
C PHE A 677 -12.10 -8.29 1.10
N THR A 678 -11.25 -9.31 0.96
CA THR A 678 -10.99 -10.30 2.01
C THR A 678 -9.53 -10.27 2.43
N ALA A 679 -9.25 -10.10 3.72
CA ALA A 679 -7.90 -9.99 4.29
C ALA A 679 -7.72 -10.86 5.56
N TYR A 680 -7.69 -12.19 5.40
CA TYR A 680 -7.72 -13.15 6.52
C TYR A 680 -8.90 -12.96 7.47
N ASP A 681 -10.03 -12.61 6.88
CA ASP A 681 -11.28 -12.32 7.55
C ASP A 681 -11.99 -13.60 8.03
N LEU A 682 -12.87 -13.47 9.02
CA LEU A 682 -13.67 -14.59 9.53
C LEU A 682 -14.54 -15.24 8.43
N VAL A 683 -14.59 -16.58 8.42
CA VAL A 683 -15.53 -17.31 7.57
C VAL A 683 -16.90 -17.34 8.25
N MET A 684 -17.91 -16.75 7.61
CA MET A 684 -19.26 -16.64 8.15
C MET A 684 -20.23 -17.59 7.44
N LYS A 685 -20.92 -18.45 8.20
CA LYS A 685 -21.98 -19.32 7.70
C LYS A 685 -23.31 -18.99 8.36
N ALA A 686 -24.38 -18.97 7.58
CA ALA A 686 -25.73 -18.76 8.07
C ALA A 686 -26.73 -19.57 7.24
N SER A 687 -27.81 -20.01 7.88
CA SER A 687 -28.92 -20.77 7.27
C SER A 687 -30.05 -19.87 6.74
N GLY A 688 -30.04 -18.58 7.06
CA GLY A 688 -31.07 -17.60 6.66
C GLY A 688 -30.61 -16.15 6.85
N GLY A 689 -31.34 -15.21 6.25
CA GLY A 689 -31.01 -13.79 6.24
C GLY A 689 -29.69 -13.48 5.54
N VAL A 690 -29.32 -14.22 4.48
CA VAL A 690 -28.06 -14.01 3.75
C VAL A 690 -28.27 -12.96 2.66
N ALA A 691 -27.80 -11.74 2.89
CA ALA A 691 -27.92 -10.63 1.94
C ALA A 691 -26.83 -10.67 0.85
N VAL A 692 -25.65 -11.20 1.19
CA VAL A 692 -24.55 -11.38 0.24
C VAL A 692 -23.90 -12.73 0.49
N ALA A 693 -23.76 -13.53 -0.57
CA ALA A 693 -23.17 -14.87 -0.51
C ALA A 693 -22.04 -15.01 -1.51
N TYR A 694 -21.00 -15.74 -1.14
CA TYR A 694 -20.04 -16.21 -2.11
C TYR A 694 -20.66 -17.33 -2.96
N PRO A 695 -20.47 -17.32 -4.29
CA PRO A 695 -20.83 -18.47 -5.13
C PRO A 695 -20.15 -19.75 -4.63
N GLU A 696 -20.67 -20.91 -5.01
CA GLU A 696 -19.91 -22.16 -4.86
C GLU A 696 -18.56 -22.04 -5.56
N ALA A 697 -17.51 -22.64 -4.99
CA ALA A 697 -16.14 -22.44 -5.45
C ALA A 697 -15.87 -23.00 -6.87
N ASP A 698 -16.70 -23.93 -7.34
CA ASP A 698 -16.67 -24.50 -8.69
C ASP A 698 -17.64 -23.79 -9.67
N SER A 699 -18.37 -22.78 -9.20
CA SER A 699 -19.29 -21.99 -10.01
C SER A 699 -18.53 -21.15 -11.05
N PRO A 700 -19.08 -20.97 -12.27
CA PRO A 700 -18.52 -20.02 -13.24
C PRO A 700 -18.59 -18.55 -12.77
N ASP A 701 -19.40 -18.25 -11.73
CA ASP A 701 -19.47 -16.92 -11.12
C ASP A 701 -18.40 -16.69 -10.04
N TRP A 702 -17.63 -17.72 -9.67
CA TRP A 702 -16.48 -17.60 -8.78
C TRP A 702 -15.36 -16.85 -9.49
N SER A 703 -14.99 -15.68 -8.96
CA SER A 703 -13.94 -14.85 -9.55
C SER A 703 -13.11 -14.20 -8.46
N VAL A 704 -11.79 -14.24 -8.67
CA VAL A 704 -10.79 -13.76 -7.72
C VAL A 704 -9.84 -12.78 -8.42
N SER A 705 -9.47 -11.74 -7.70
CA SER A 705 -8.43 -10.78 -8.06
C SER A 705 -7.45 -10.66 -6.91
N GLY A 706 -6.16 -10.89 -7.19
CA GLY A 706 -5.10 -10.96 -6.19
C GLY A 706 -4.61 -12.38 -5.94
N PHE A 707 -3.90 -12.57 -4.82
CA PHE A 707 -3.39 -13.87 -4.39
C PHE A 707 -4.44 -14.60 -3.56
N GLU A 708 -4.59 -15.90 -3.77
CA GLU A 708 -5.29 -16.76 -2.81
C GLU A 708 -4.69 -18.16 -2.80
N ARG A 709 -4.70 -18.79 -1.64
CA ARG A 709 -4.64 -20.25 -1.52
C ARG A 709 -5.72 -20.74 -0.58
N GLY A 710 -6.62 -21.56 -1.09
CA GLY A 710 -7.68 -22.19 -0.30
C GLY A 710 -8.96 -21.37 -0.18
N ALA A 711 -9.14 -20.31 -0.98
CA ALA A 711 -10.34 -19.47 -0.95
C ALA A 711 -11.64 -20.23 -1.22
N SER A 712 -11.56 -21.44 -1.79
CA SER A 712 -12.69 -22.36 -1.91
C SER A 712 -13.43 -22.63 -0.59
N GLU A 713 -12.80 -22.39 0.57
CA GLU A 713 -13.48 -22.50 1.87
C GLU A 713 -14.63 -21.50 2.07
N LEU A 714 -14.61 -20.39 1.34
CA LEU A 714 -15.66 -19.39 1.34
C LEU A 714 -16.80 -19.77 0.38
N GLY A 715 -16.62 -20.79 -0.47
CA GLY A 715 -17.65 -21.25 -1.40
C GLY A 715 -18.97 -21.56 -0.68
N GLY A 716 -20.06 -20.93 -1.13
CA GLY A 716 -21.39 -21.09 -0.55
C GLY A 716 -21.57 -20.46 0.84
N THR A 717 -20.58 -19.75 1.37
CA THR A 717 -20.69 -19.08 2.68
C THR A 717 -21.25 -17.65 2.55
N ALA A 718 -21.68 -17.07 3.68
CA ALA A 718 -22.20 -15.71 3.71
C ALA A 718 -21.05 -14.70 3.78
N ALA A 719 -21.14 -13.62 3.00
CA ALA A 719 -20.30 -12.43 3.15
C ALA A 719 -21.01 -11.35 3.98
N VAL A 720 -22.34 -11.27 3.88
CA VAL A 720 -23.19 -10.36 4.67
C VAL A 720 -24.47 -11.07 5.07
N VAL A 721 -24.85 -10.95 6.34
CA VAL A 721 -26.15 -11.40 6.86
C VAL A 721 -26.94 -10.24 7.42
N ASP A 722 -28.26 -10.30 7.32
CA ASP A 722 -29.20 -9.32 7.84
C ASP A 722 -30.36 -10.02 8.57
N GLN A 723 -30.18 -10.31 9.86
CA GLN A 723 -31.06 -11.20 10.63
C GLN A 723 -31.92 -10.48 11.67
N PRO A 724 -33.17 -10.91 11.89
CA PRO A 724 -34.01 -10.37 12.95
C PRO A 724 -33.43 -10.73 14.33
N ALA A 725 -33.49 -9.78 15.26
CA ALA A 725 -33.07 -9.97 16.65
C ALA A 725 -34.13 -9.33 17.56
N GLY A 726 -35.11 -10.13 18.01
CA GLY A 726 -36.29 -9.59 18.68
C GLY A 726 -37.12 -8.70 17.73
N GLU A 727 -37.45 -7.50 18.16
CA GLU A 727 -38.09 -6.46 17.34
C GLU A 727 -37.10 -5.65 16.50
N GLY A 728 -35.79 -5.75 16.79
CA GLY A 728 -34.74 -5.08 16.02
C GLY A 728 -33.97 -6.04 15.12
N ARG A 729 -32.73 -5.65 14.76
CA ARG A 729 -31.96 -6.33 13.70
C ARG A 729 -30.46 -6.37 13.97
N SER A 730 -29.82 -7.39 13.39
CA SER A 730 -28.36 -7.55 13.35
C SER A 730 -27.89 -7.73 11.90
N VAL A 731 -27.19 -6.72 11.38
CA VAL A 731 -26.54 -6.74 10.06
C VAL A 731 -25.06 -6.98 10.24
N LEU A 732 -24.55 -8.12 9.81
CA LEU A 732 -23.15 -8.51 10.03
C LEU A 732 -22.42 -8.73 8.72
N PHE A 733 -21.20 -8.18 8.62
CA PHE A 733 -20.30 -8.41 7.50
C PHE A 733 -19.17 -9.34 7.95
N ALA A 734 -18.84 -10.32 7.11
CA ALA A 734 -17.71 -11.22 7.33
C ALA A 734 -16.37 -10.50 7.18
N ALA A 735 -16.32 -9.45 6.34
CA ALA A 735 -15.14 -8.64 6.02
C ALA A 735 -15.39 -7.16 6.34
N GLU A 736 -14.33 -6.35 6.40
CA GLU A 736 -14.43 -4.89 6.58
C GLU A 736 -15.06 -4.23 5.32
N PRO A 737 -16.33 -3.77 5.38
CA PRO A 737 -17.03 -3.27 4.20
C PRO A 737 -16.47 -1.94 3.68
N ASN A 738 -15.67 -1.20 4.46
CA ASN A 738 -15.12 0.09 4.05
C ASN A 738 -13.59 0.14 4.06
N PHE A 739 -12.91 -1.00 3.95
CA PHE A 739 -11.47 -1.17 4.17
C PHE A 739 -10.64 -0.03 3.59
N ARG A 740 -9.91 0.67 4.48
CA ARG A 740 -9.06 1.86 4.19
C ARG A 740 -9.76 2.91 3.32
N ALA A 741 -11.09 3.00 3.42
CA ALA A 741 -11.99 3.81 2.62
C ALA A 741 -11.84 3.68 1.09
N PHE A 742 -11.32 2.59 0.53
CA PHE A 742 -11.23 2.42 -0.93
C PHE A 742 -12.17 1.36 -1.51
N THR A 743 -12.86 0.57 -0.69
CA THR A 743 -13.85 -0.43 -1.11
C THR A 743 -15.23 0.21 -1.32
N ASP A 744 -15.31 1.18 -2.24
CA ASP A 744 -16.53 1.98 -2.49
C ASP A 744 -17.77 1.10 -2.78
N GLY A 745 -17.59 -0.06 -3.41
CA GLY A 745 -18.64 -1.03 -3.73
C GLY A 745 -19.32 -1.63 -2.50
N THR A 746 -18.55 -2.18 -1.56
CA THR A 746 -19.08 -2.75 -0.30
C THR A 746 -19.45 -1.66 0.70
N ALA A 747 -18.81 -0.49 0.66
CA ALA A 747 -19.18 0.64 1.50
C ALA A 747 -20.62 1.11 1.24
N LYS A 748 -21.16 0.87 0.04
CA LYS A 748 -22.57 1.13 -0.29
C LYS A 748 -23.53 0.19 0.44
N LEU A 749 -23.17 -1.10 0.59
CA LEU A 749 -23.92 -2.05 1.43
C LEU A 749 -23.95 -1.57 2.88
N LEU A 750 -22.80 -1.13 3.42
CA LEU A 750 -22.73 -0.54 4.77
C LEU A 750 -23.61 0.71 4.89
N ARG A 751 -23.56 1.61 3.91
CA ARG A 751 -24.43 2.81 3.90
C ARG A 751 -25.90 2.43 3.92
N ASN A 752 -26.30 1.41 3.16
CA ASN A 752 -27.68 0.90 3.14
C ASN A 752 -28.05 0.21 4.46
N ALA A 753 -27.13 -0.48 5.13
CA ALA A 753 -27.37 -1.03 6.47
C ALA A 753 -27.65 0.08 7.49
N VAL A 754 -26.99 1.23 7.37
CA VAL A 754 -27.18 2.38 8.28
C VAL A 754 -28.44 3.18 7.95
N LEU A 755 -28.71 3.46 6.68
CA LEU A 755 -29.76 4.41 6.26
C LEU A 755 -31.01 3.76 5.65
N GLY A 756 -30.89 2.52 5.18
CA GLY A 756 -31.93 1.82 4.45
C GLY A 756 -33.08 1.37 5.34
N PRO A 757 -34.22 1.00 4.72
CA PRO A 757 -35.33 0.42 5.45
C PRO A 757 -34.98 -0.98 5.96
N ASP A 758 -35.70 -1.43 6.99
CA ASP A 758 -35.71 -2.85 7.35
C ASP A 758 -36.51 -3.64 6.30
N PRO A 759 -36.14 -4.89 5.98
CA PRO A 759 -36.97 -5.75 5.12
C PRO A 759 -38.26 -6.15 5.82
N GLU A 760 -39.18 -6.72 5.05
CA GLU A 760 -40.41 -7.31 5.59
C GLU A 760 -40.07 -8.41 6.61
N ARG A 761 -40.85 -8.49 7.70
CA ARG A 761 -40.52 -9.33 8.86
C ARG A 761 -40.41 -10.81 8.49
N GLU A 762 -39.19 -11.35 8.57
CA GLU A 762 -38.93 -12.78 8.63
C GLU A 762 -39.15 -13.33 10.05
N ALA A 763 -39.36 -14.65 10.17
CA ALA A 763 -39.50 -15.31 11.46
C ALA A 763 -38.23 -15.14 12.32
N ALA A 764 -38.40 -14.91 13.61
CA ALA A 764 -37.28 -14.80 14.54
C ALA A 764 -36.42 -16.08 14.53
N PRO A 765 -35.09 -15.96 14.69
CA PRO A 765 -34.22 -17.11 14.59
C PRO A 765 -34.45 -18.08 15.75
N ARG A 766 -34.18 -19.37 15.55
CA ARG A 766 -34.35 -20.38 16.62
C ARG A 766 -33.33 -20.13 17.73
N ALA A 767 -33.80 -20.00 18.98
CA ALA A 767 -32.94 -19.72 20.14
C ALA A 767 -31.77 -20.71 20.30
N GLY A 768 -31.95 -21.98 19.92
CA GLY A 768 -30.90 -22.98 19.94
C GLY A 768 -29.74 -22.71 18.96
N GLU A 769 -30.03 -22.16 17.78
CA GLU A 769 -29.02 -21.82 16.76
C GLU A 769 -28.21 -20.60 17.21
N ALA A 770 -28.87 -19.59 17.81
CA ALA A 770 -28.19 -18.43 18.37
C ALA A 770 -27.28 -18.81 19.55
N ALA A 771 -27.70 -19.76 20.39
CA ALA A 771 -26.88 -20.29 21.46
C ALA A 771 -25.65 -21.06 20.94
N GLU A 772 -25.78 -21.78 19.82
CA GLU A 772 -24.64 -22.42 19.17
C GLU A 772 -23.65 -21.40 18.60
N ALA A 773 -24.14 -20.38 17.89
CA ALA A 773 -23.33 -19.28 17.38
C ALA A 773 -22.55 -18.58 18.50
N ALA A 774 -23.21 -18.31 19.63
CA ALA A 774 -22.58 -17.69 20.79
C ALA A 774 -21.45 -18.55 21.39
N ARG A 775 -21.67 -19.87 21.53
CA ARG A 775 -20.62 -20.79 22.01
C ARG A 775 -19.41 -20.80 21.08
N ARG A 776 -19.62 -20.95 19.77
CA ARG A 776 -18.53 -20.96 18.78
C ARG A 776 -17.77 -19.63 18.77
N ALA A 777 -18.48 -18.50 18.81
CA ALA A 777 -17.85 -17.19 18.81
C ALA A 777 -17.04 -16.90 20.08
N ALA A 778 -17.40 -17.53 21.23
CA ALA A 778 -16.64 -17.44 22.47
C ALA A 778 -15.34 -18.26 22.45
N GLU A 779 -15.24 -19.26 21.57
CA GLU A 779 -14.02 -20.07 21.37
C GLU A 779 -13.06 -19.47 20.34
N LEU A 780 -13.50 -18.47 19.57
CA LEU A 780 -12.66 -17.81 18.58
C LEU A 780 -11.59 -16.93 19.24
N PRO A 781 -10.34 -16.99 18.74
CA PRO A 781 -9.31 -16.08 19.18
C PRO A 781 -9.65 -14.64 18.75
N SER A 782 -9.07 -13.65 19.41
CA SER A 782 -9.14 -12.24 19.00
C SER A 782 -7.71 -11.68 18.90
N PRO A 783 -6.90 -12.17 17.95
CA PRO A 783 -5.52 -11.73 17.82
C PRO A 783 -5.47 -10.28 17.32
N GLU A 784 -4.52 -9.50 17.83
CA GLU A 784 -4.26 -8.13 17.40
C GLU A 784 -3.24 -8.15 16.26
N SER A 785 -3.66 -7.87 15.01
CA SER A 785 -2.79 -7.86 13.82
C SER A 785 -1.76 -9.01 13.80
N PRO A 786 -2.21 -10.29 13.81
CA PRO A 786 -1.30 -11.43 13.94
C PRO A 786 -0.37 -11.58 12.74
N ILE A 787 0.81 -12.17 12.97
CA ILE A 787 1.63 -12.69 11.86
C ILE A 787 1.03 -14.05 11.47
N ARG A 788 0.80 -14.30 10.18
CA ARG A 788 0.29 -15.60 9.69
C ARG A 788 1.35 -16.29 8.85
N VAL A 789 1.68 -17.53 9.21
CA VAL A 789 2.63 -18.37 8.47
C VAL A 789 1.97 -19.70 8.14
N SER A 790 1.88 -20.01 6.86
CA SER A 790 1.34 -21.26 6.35
C SER A 790 2.46 -22.06 5.70
N VAL A 791 2.64 -23.32 6.11
CA VAL A 791 3.68 -24.22 5.56
C VAL A 791 3.11 -25.60 5.25
N ARG A 792 3.76 -26.33 4.34
CA ARG A 792 3.41 -27.74 4.09
C ARG A 792 3.60 -28.55 5.36
N ALA A 793 2.78 -29.59 5.57
CA ALA A 793 2.84 -30.42 6.77
C ALA A 793 4.21 -31.09 7.00
N ALA A 794 4.97 -31.35 5.93
CA ALA A 794 6.34 -31.86 6.01
C ALA A 794 7.32 -30.85 6.63
N ASP A 795 7.08 -29.55 6.44
CA ASP A 795 7.95 -28.45 6.88
C ASP A 795 7.57 -27.91 8.28
N ALA A 796 6.44 -28.36 8.83
CA ALA A 796 5.86 -27.86 10.08
C ALA A 796 6.80 -27.93 11.28
N ALA A 797 7.57 -29.03 11.42
CA ALA A 797 8.52 -29.17 12.52
C ALA A 797 9.65 -28.12 12.45
N GLY A 798 10.15 -27.85 11.23
CA GLY A 798 11.15 -26.83 10.97
C GLY A 798 10.59 -25.43 11.23
N ALA A 799 9.40 -25.13 10.73
CA ALA A 799 8.74 -23.84 10.92
C ALA A 799 8.51 -23.54 12.40
N ALA A 800 7.99 -24.51 13.16
CA ALA A 800 7.84 -24.38 14.61
C ALA A 800 9.18 -24.16 15.33
N SER A 801 10.28 -24.72 14.80
CA SER A 801 11.63 -24.47 15.34
C SER A 801 12.07 -23.02 15.09
N VAL A 802 11.83 -22.49 13.89
CA VAL A 802 12.09 -21.08 13.55
C VAL A 802 11.26 -20.16 14.46
N LEU A 803 9.97 -20.42 14.62
CA LEU A 803 9.09 -19.64 15.50
C LEU A 803 9.57 -19.65 16.97
N ARG A 804 9.99 -20.81 17.51
CA ARG A 804 10.60 -20.87 18.84
C ARG A 804 11.89 -20.04 18.93
N SER A 805 12.71 -20.05 17.89
CA SER A 805 13.99 -19.33 17.90
C SER A 805 13.84 -17.81 18.02
N VAL A 806 12.70 -17.27 17.58
CA VAL A 806 12.36 -15.84 17.69
C VAL A 806 11.45 -15.52 18.89
N GLY A 807 11.14 -16.52 19.73
CA GLY A 807 10.28 -16.37 20.90
C GLY A 807 8.80 -16.15 20.58
N ALA A 808 8.34 -16.59 19.41
CA ALA A 808 6.93 -16.46 19.01
C ALA A 808 6.01 -17.36 19.85
N SER A 809 4.80 -16.86 20.13
CA SER A 809 3.66 -17.65 20.61
C SER A 809 2.63 -17.73 19.51
N TRP A 810 1.96 -18.86 19.33
CA TRP A 810 1.04 -19.04 18.20
C TRP A 810 -0.07 -20.06 18.48
N ALA A 811 -1.17 -19.92 17.74
CA ALA A 811 -2.17 -20.96 17.55
C ALA A 811 -1.90 -21.74 16.26
N GLU A 812 -2.03 -23.06 16.32
CA GLU A 812 -1.86 -23.96 15.17
C GLU A 812 -3.21 -24.47 14.64
N ARG A 813 -3.36 -24.52 13.32
CA ARG A 813 -4.48 -25.18 12.63
C ARG A 813 -3.96 -26.02 11.47
N ARG A 814 -4.64 -27.13 11.14
CA ARG A 814 -4.24 -28.04 10.07
C ARG A 814 -5.40 -28.27 9.11
N ARG A 815 -5.17 -28.07 7.82
CA ARG A 815 -6.14 -28.37 6.76
C ARG A 815 -5.44 -28.65 5.45
N GLY A 816 -5.92 -29.64 4.68
CA GLY A 816 -5.44 -29.88 3.32
C GLY A 816 -3.93 -30.16 3.18
N GLY A 817 -3.28 -30.71 4.21
CA GLY A 817 -1.82 -30.93 4.20
C GLY A 817 -0.98 -29.67 4.47
N VAL A 818 -1.62 -28.57 4.87
CA VAL A 818 -0.98 -27.31 5.29
C VAL A 818 -1.17 -27.13 6.80
N VAL A 819 -0.15 -26.55 7.44
CA VAL A 819 -0.18 -26.13 8.85
C VAL A 819 -0.13 -24.61 8.87
N HIS A 820 -1.12 -24.02 9.52
CA HIS A 820 -1.28 -22.57 9.65
C HIS A 820 -0.94 -22.15 11.07
N TYR A 821 0.01 -21.23 11.18
CA TYR A 821 0.45 -20.62 12.42
C TYR A 821 -0.11 -19.20 12.47
N VAL A 822 -0.98 -18.93 13.45
CA VAL A 822 -1.45 -17.58 13.77
C VAL A 822 -0.65 -17.13 14.98
N ILE A 823 0.34 -16.28 14.74
CA ILE A 823 1.34 -15.86 15.71
C ILE A 823 0.86 -14.59 16.40
N ASP A 824 0.96 -14.59 17.73
CA ASP A 824 0.49 -13.50 18.57
C ASP A 824 1.30 -12.23 18.34
N ASN A 825 0.60 -11.11 18.19
CA ASN A 825 1.16 -9.76 18.17
C ASN A 825 0.39 -8.90 19.19
N PRO A 826 0.55 -9.15 20.50
CA PRO A 826 -0.31 -8.57 21.54
C PRO A 826 -0.23 -7.03 21.65
N ARG A 827 0.78 -6.42 21.02
CA ARG A 827 0.95 -4.96 20.95
C ARG A 827 0.43 -4.35 19.65
N GLY A 828 -0.04 -5.15 18.70
CA GLY A 828 -0.48 -4.68 17.38
C GLY A 828 0.60 -3.89 16.65
N LEU A 829 1.86 -4.33 16.79
CA LEU A 829 2.95 -3.64 16.12
C LEU A 829 2.89 -3.95 14.62
N PRO A 830 3.02 -2.93 13.75
CA PRO A 830 3.16 -3.18 12.32
C PRO A 830 4.49 -3.90 12.06
N THR A 831 4.58 -4.54 10.90
CA THR A 831 5.73 -5.32 10.47
C THR A 831 7.08 -4.63 10.71
N ASP A 832 7.20 -3.35 10.35
CA ASP A 832 8.41 -2.55 10.47
C ASP A 832 8.84 -2.33 11.92
N HIS A 833 7.92 -2.23 12.88
CA HIS A 833 8.24 -2.06 14.31
C HIS A 833 8.29 -3.38 15.09
N HIS A 834 7.86 -4.49 14.49
CA HIS A 834 7.83 -5.79 15.16
C HIS A 834 9.23 -6.41 15.29
N PRO A 835 9.62 -6.98 16.46
CA PRO A 835 11.00 -7.44 16.73
C PRO A 835 11.54 -8.52 15.77
N PHE A 836 10.65 -9.29 15.14
CA PHE A 836 11.05 -10.36 14.22
C PHE A 836 10.15 -10.53 12.99
N ALA A 837 9.04 -9.79 12.84
CA ALA A 837 8.07 -10.10 11.77
C ALA A 837 8.71 -9.97 10.38
N GLY A 838 9.39 -8.85 10.13
CA GLY A 838 10.06 -8.61 8.85
C GLY A 838 11.13 -9.65 8.50
N ARG A 839 11.83 -10.23 9.49
CA ARG A 839 12.88 -11.23 9.25
C ARG A 839 12.34 -12.65 9.10
N LEU A 840 11.07 -12.89 9.42
CA LEU A 840 10.50 -14.23 9.47
C LEU A 840 10.53 -14.95 8.11
N PRO A 841 10.20 -14.31 6.97
CA PRO A 841 10.35 -14.93 5.65
C PRO A 841 11.78 -15.45 5.40
N SER A 842 12.78 -14.62 5.67
CA SER A 842 14.20 -14.96 5.47
C SER A 842 14.69 -16.04 6.44
N LEU A 843 14.20 -16.06 7.68
CA LEU A 843 14.51 -17.11 8.65
C LEU A 843 13.92 -18.47 8.23
N LEU A 844 12.70 -18.49 7.68
CA LEU A 844 12.09 -19.70 7.13
C LEU A 844 12.88 -20.20 5.92
N ALA A 845 13.20 -19.32 4.98
CA ALA A 845 14.00 -19.66 3.81
C ALA A 845 15.40 -20.19 4.20
N GLY A 846 16.05 -19.57 5.17
CA GLY A 846 17.35 -20.01 5.72
C GLY A 846 17.30 -21.40 6.38
N ALA A 847 16.12 -21.81 6.86
CA ALA A 847 15.87 -23.16 7.36
C ALA A 847 15.47 -24.17 6.25
N GLY A 848 15.52 -23.77 4.97
CA GLY A 848 15.12 -24.60 3.84
C GLY A 848 13.61 -24.76 3.70
N ILE A 849 12.81 -23.88 4.33
CA ILE A 849 11.35 -23.93 4.32
C ILE A 849 10.85 -22.96 3.26
N ASP A 850 10.14 -23.49 2.28
CA ASP A 850 9.40 -22.71 1.29
C ASP A 850 7.93 -22.60 1.77
N PRO A 851 7.53 -21.45 2.33
CA PRO A 851 6.21 -21.29 2.93
C PRO A 851 5.10 -21.33 1.86
N VAL A 852 3.95 -21.87 2.24
CA VAL A 852 2.73 -21.81 1.43
C VAL A 852 2.24 -20.37 1.30
N ALA A 853 2.31 -19.62 2.40
CA ALA A 853 2.12 -18.19 2.44
C ALA A 853 2.72 -17.60 3.73
N VAL A 854 3.12 -16.33 3.68
CA VAL A 854 3.45 -15.54 4.87
C VAL A 854 2.76 -14.20 4.75
N THR A 855 2.03 -13.81 5.78
CA THR A 855 1.45 -12.46 5.92
C THR A 855 1.96 -11.83 7.19
N LEU A 856 2.45 -10.61 7.04
CA LEU A 856 3.00 -9.83 8.12
C LEU A 856 1.95 -8.80 8.61
N PRO A 857 2.03 -8.34 9.88
CA PRO A 857 1.08 -7.42 10.51
C PRO A 857 0.96 -6.04 9.85
#